data_AF-A0AA36Y6U5-F1
#
_entry.id   AF-A0AA36Y6U5-F1
#
_cell.length_a   1.000
_cell.length_b   1.000
_cell.length_c   1.000
_cell.angle_alpha   90.00
_cell.angle_beta   90.00
_cell.angle_gamma   90.00
#
_symmetry.space_group_name_H-M   'P 1'
#
loop_
_entity.id
_entity.type
_entity.pdbx_description
1 polymer ?
#
loop_
_entity_poly.entity_id
_entity_poly.type
_entity_poly.pdbx_seq_one_letter_code
_entity_poly.pdbx_strand_id
1 'polypeptide(L)'
;MKENEREKLRPLLFEALLNLQRHDYGWVGTDKLEQELRKVGIRYQEYGAETLRAFLEFFPEDLAITDSAATQAGEPERSYVILRQYRQLRRQKRRQDGKVPDEKKPALAKLLRDILQNLSLEQGEWIYITQVGNAVAAAGINYKEYGFIQLNPFLQQFAEQIELQSSDPSGTKAEAVVRLRRFEMNVPRRAESAAACESEPESPKFALDDSLRERLKKEILKRAQQISLEENRWRAAKSFLEFLRQTGVDYKKYGTGDGFLFLKQFPSLLDVRMKASANGKSLYHVVRLHREERASGQTPRKIEAERIPEDRRASEAPEAATLRDSRPFAKASHERLQRLVKLLRPERWSYGEAALPVSVTAPILGRYMENHISRICAEHKFRHCRETLPGYQDVQYGICHTGLVTADFRPIYAFFKNNLLKTGPRWNLESFAAVGTQAFEDVSRHFETLPPAAAYEFPEIQALSDGAALYCDYWRILTEQTKRLPLDFLQSFCTREMLTGGDSTPEEVYTLHPDNAARNRYFANLGKQIEEVPGVSEAMKQAFGQIVNRSLREFRWNRSVALPGYDAARNVCDILLPLRFAEGREPERAIAVERTEAGEYIAREVLSLSSAYRRCRAVLYPESQWLSAEKTVAYDLG
;
A
#
# COMPACT_ATOMS: atom_id res chain seq x y z
N MET A 1 7.42 -55.33 -4.92
CA MET A 1 6.64 -54.86 -6.09
C MET A 1 7.59 -54.34 -7.17
N LYS A 2 7.36 -54.66 -8.45
CA LYS A 2 8.19 -54.15 -9.56
C LYS A 2 7.80 -52.70 -9.90
N GLU A 3 8.71 -51.88 -10.42
CA GLU A 3 8.45 -50.45 -10.70
C GLU A 3 7.25 -50.25 -11.65
N ASN A 4 7.11 -51.10 -12.68
CA ASN A 4 5.99 -51.07 -13.63
C ASN A 4 4.61 -51.36 -12.97
N GLU A 5 4.58 -52.12 -11.87
CA GLU A 5 3.35 -52.39 -11.11
C GLU A 5 3.04 -51.21 -10.17
N ARG A 6 4.10 -50.62 -9.59
CA ARG A 6 4.01 -49.44 -8.74
C ARG A 6 3.42 -48.25 -9.50
N GLU A 7 3.90 -47.97 -10.71
CA GLU A 7 3.38 -46.88 -11.55
C GLU A 7 1.90 -47.06 -11.92
N LYS A 8 1.45 -48.30 -12.14
CA LYS A 8 0.04 -48.61 -12.42
C LYS A 8 -0.87 -48.39 -11.20
N LEU A 9 -0.35 -48.63 -10.00
CA LEU A 9 -1.12 -48.51 -8.75
C LEU A 9 -1.13 -47.09 -8.17
N ARG A 10 -0.10 -46.28 -8.43
CA ARG A 10 -0.02 -44.86 -7.98
C ARG A 10 -1.31 -44.06 -8.22
N PRO A 11 -1.88 -44.00 -9.45
CA PRO A 11 -3.05 -43.16 -9.70
C PRO A 11 -4.29 -43.60 -8.90
N LEU A 12 -4.52 -44.91 -8.78
CA LEU A 12 -5.66 -45.47 -8.04
C LEU A 12 -5.52 -45.23 -6.53
N LEU A 13 -4.31 -45.38 -5.99
CA LEU A 13 -3.99 -45.08 -4.59
C LEU A 13 -4.14 -43.59 -4.28
N PHE A 14 -3.68 -42.72 -5.18
CA PHE A 14 -3.84 -41.27 -5.03
C PHE A 14 -5.30 -40.85 -5.10
N GLU A 15 -6.10 -41.47 -5.96
CA GLU A 15 -7.53 -41.19 -6.04
C GLU A 15 -8.26 -41.54 -4.73
N ALA A 16 -8.00 -42.74 -4.19
CA ALA A 16 -8.55 -43.16 -2.90
C ALA A 16 -8.16 -42.18 -1.77
N LEU A 17 -6.89 -41.77 -1.72
CA LEU A 17 -6.40 -40.82 -0.72
C LEU A 17 -6.94 -39.40 -0.93
N LEU A 18 -7.08 -38.92 -2.17
CA LEU A 18 -7.65 -37.61 -2.48
C LEU A 18 -9.12 -37.50 -2.06
N ASN A 19 -9.86 -38.61 -2.11
CA ASN A 19 -11.26 -38.67 -1.68
C ASN A 19 -11.40 -38.66 -0.15
N LEU A 20 -10.43 -39.23 0.58
CA LEU A 20 -10.46 -39.31 2.04
C LEU A 20 -9.80 -38.11 2.73
N GLN A 21 -8.66 -37.64 2.23
CA GLN A 21 -7.92 -36.51 2.77
C GLN A 21 -8.67 -35.21 2.45
N ARG A 22 -9.03 -34.43 3.48
CA ARG A 22 -9.85 -33.21 3.31
C ARG A 22 -9.02 -31.93 3.06
N HIS A 23 -7.79 -31.87 3.59
CA HIS A 23 -6.87 -30.74 3.48
C HIS A 23 -5.40 -31.20 3.49
N ASP A 24 -4.46 -30.29 3.19
CA ASP A 24 -3.03 -30.59 2.97
C ASP A 24 -2.35 -31.33 4.15
N TYR A 25 -2.87 -31.15 5.38
CA TYR A 25 -2.36 -31.80 6.60
C TYR A 25 -3.30 -32.87 7.20
N GLY A 26 -4.27 -33.34 6.42
CA GLY A 26 -5.29 -34.27 6.89
C GLY A 26 -4.77 -35.70 6.87
N TRP A 27 -4.41 -36.24 8.02
CA TRP A 27 -4.06 -37.65 8.15
C TRP A 27 -5.28 -38.53 7.94
N VAL A 28 -5.13 -39.60 7.16
CA VAL A 28 -6.15 -40.60 6.89
C VAL A 28 -5.83 -41.84 7.70
N GLY A 29 -6.78 -42.32 8.51
CA GLY A 29 -6.62 -43.61 9.21
C GLY A 29 -6.48 -44.75 8.21
N THR A 30 -5.54 -45.67 8.44
CA THR A 30 -5.30 -46.79 7.53
C THR A 30 -6.52 -47.72 7.41
N ASP A 31 -7.34 -47.80 8.45
CA ASP A 31 -8.64 -48.50 8.47
C ASP A 31 -9.61 -47.97 7.38
N LYS A 32 -9.74 -46.65 7.27
CA LYS A 32 -10.59 -45.99 6.26
C LYS A 32 -9.99 -46.09 4.88
N LEU A 33 -8.67 -45.98 4.76
CA LEU A 33 -7.99 -46.16 3.48
C LEU A 33 -8.17 -47.60 2.98
N GLU A 34 -8.06 -48.60 3.84
CA GLU A 34 -8.24 -50.00 3.45
C GLU A 34 -9.62 -50.26 2.85
N GLN A 35 -10.67 -49.65 3.44
CA GLN A 35 -12.03 -49.74 2.92
C GLN A 35 -12.17 -49.12 1.53
N GLU A 36 -11.54 -47.96 1.28
CA GLU A 36 -11.57 -47.33 -0.05
C GLU A 36 -10.71 -48.07 -1.08
N LEU A 37 -9.56 -48.61 -0.70
CA LEU A 37 -8.74 -49.42 -1.61
C LEU A 37 -9.46 -50.68 -2.08
N ARG A 38 -10.25 -51.32 -1.20
CA ARG A 38 -11.11 -52.45 -1.56
C ARG A 38 -12.20 -52.07 -2.57
N LYS A 39 -12.77 -50.87 -2.46
CA LYS A 39 -13.78 -50.37 -3.43
C LYS A 39 -13.18 -50.12 -4.81
N VAL A 40 -11.94 -49.65 -4.86
CA VAL A 40 -11.18 -49.41 -6.10
C VAL A 40 -10.60 -50.73 -6.66
N GLY A 41 -10.78 -51.86 -5.96
CA GLY A 41 -10.37 -53.19 -6.41
C GLY A 41 -8.91 -53.54 -6.11
N ILE A 42 -8.22 -52.76 -5.27
CA ILE A 42 -6.82 -53.02 -4.90
C ILE A 42 -6.79 -53.99 -3.71
N ARG A 43 -6.19 -55.16 -3.92
CA ARG A 43 -5.86 -56.13 -2.87
C ARG A 43 -4.36 -56.19 -2.71
N TYR A 44 -3.85 -55.62 -1.63
CA TYR A 44 -2.41 -55.48 -1.42
C TYR A 44 -1.67 -56.83 -1.27
N GLN A 45 -2.37 -57.90 -0.90
CA GLN A 45 -1.82 -59.27 -0.84
C GLN A 45 -1.37 -59.79 -2.22
N GLU A 46 -2.01 -59.34 -3.30
CA GLU A 46 -1.66 -59.73 -4.67
C GLU A 46 -0.31 -59.14 -5.12
N TYR A 47 0.20 -58.14 -4.40
CA TYR A 47 1.45 -57.45 -4.68
C TYR A 47 2.58 -57.81 -3.70
N GLY A 48 2.38 -58.87 -2.90
CA GLY A 48 3.38 -59.40 -1.98
C GLY A 48 3.50 -58.63 -0.66
N ALA A 49 2.48 -57.86 -0.27
CA ALA A 49 2.40 -57.23 1.05
C ALA A 49 1.41 -57.97 1.95
N GLU A 50 1.87 -58.39 3.14
CA GLU A 50 1.02 -59.09 4.11
C GLU A 50 0.12 -58.11 4.89
N THR A 51 0.54 -56.85 5.03
CA THR A 51 -0.19 -55.79 5.73
C THR A 51 -0.35 -54.54 4.86
N LEU A 52 -1.41 -53.75 5.11
CA LEU A 52 -1.61 -52.49 4.42
C LEU A 52 -0.41 -51.55 4.63
N ARG A 53 0.23 -51.59 5.80
CA ARG A 53 1.44 -50.80 6.06
C ARG A 53 2.59 -51.19 5.14
N ALA A 54 2.90 -52.49 5.03
CA ALA A 54 3.96 -52.98 4.14
C ALA A 54 3.68 -52.60 2.67
N PHE A 55 2.40 -52.54 2.29
CA PHE A 55 2.00 -52.07 0.96
C PHE A 55 2.25 -50.58 0.74
N LEU A 56 1.90 -49.73 1.71
CA LEU A 56 2.10 -48.29 1.64
C LEU A 56 3.58 -47.91 1.71
N GLU A 57 4.41 -48.71 2.38
CA GLU A 57 5.88 -48.57 2.42
C GLU A 57 6.54 -48.75 1.05
N PHE A 58 5.86 -49.35 0.07
CA PHE A 58 6.33 -49.33 -1.32
C PHE A 58 6.21 -47.95 -1.99
N PHE A 59 5.60 -46.94 -1.36
CA PHE A 59 5.42 -45.58 -1.90
C PHE A 59 6.06 -44.47 -1.02
N PRO A 60 7.35 -44.57 -0.66
CA PRO A 60 7.97 -43.67 0.32
C PRO A 60 8.14 -42.22 -0.15
N GLU A 61 8.22 -42.00 -1.47
CA GLU A 61 8.36 -40.66 -2.06
C GLU A 61 7.02 -39.90 -2.10
N ASP A 62 5.91 -40.64 -2.14
CA ASP A 62 4.57 -40.11 -2.34
C ASP A 62 3.79 -39.98 -1.02
N LEU A 63 4.07 -40.88 -0.07
CA LEU A 63 3.32 -41.04 1.18
C LEU A 63 4.19 -40.82 2.41
N ALA A 64 3.54 -40.48 3.52
CA ALA A 64 4.14 -40.59 4.85
C ALA A 64 3.18 -41.38 5.75
N ILE A 65 3.74 -42.26 6.58
CA ILE A 65 3.01 -43.15 7.49
C ILE A 65 3.47 -42.85 8.91
N THR A 66 2.54 -42.85 9.87
CA THR A 66 2.85 -42.67 11.29
C THR A 66 1.92 -43.53 12.14
N ASP A 67 2.36 -43.90 13.34
CA ASP A 67 1.57 -44.67 14.30
C ASP A 67 1.18 -43.79 15.49
N SER A 68 -0.04 -43.96 15.98
CA SER A 68 -0.42 -43.39 17.28
C SER A 68 0.22 -44.21 18.40
N ALA A 69 0.85 -43.55 19.38
CA ALA A 69 1.32 -44.22 20.59
C ALA A 69 0.14 -44.80 21.39
N ALA A 70 0.26 -46.08 21.80
CA ALA A 70 -0.73 -46.78 22.60
C ALA A 70 -1.03 -46.00 23.89
N THR A 71 -2.28 -45.54 24.03
CA THR A 71 -2.65 -44.50 25.00
C THR A 71 -3.19 -45.05 26.32
N GLN A 72 -3.37 -46.37 26.44
CA GLN A 72 -3.68 -47.11 27.67
C GLN A 72 -3.59 -48.63 27.41
N ALA A 73 -3.42 -49.43 28.47
CA ALA A 73 -3.35 -50.89 28.38
C ALA A 73 -4.63 -51.46 27.75
N GLY A 74 -4.55 -51.82 26.46
CA GLY A 74 -5.62 -52.53 25.73
C GLY A 74 -6.16 -51.86 24.45
N GLU A 75 -5.77 -50.63 24.10
CA GLU A 75 -6.16 -50.06 22.79
C GLU A 75 -5.18 -50.45 21.67
N PRO A 76 -5.67 -50.88 20.49
CA PRO A 76 -4.80 -51.28 19.38
C PRO A 76 -4.11 -50.05 18.76
N GLU A 77 -2.82 -50.18 18.45
CA GLU A 77 -2.05 -49.19 17.70
C GLU A 77 -2.75 -48.87 16.36
N ARG A 78 -3.03 -47.59 16.10
CA ARG A 78 -3.63 -47.13 14.85
C ARG A 78 -2.59 -46.44 13.99
N SER A 79 -2.43 -46.90 12.76
CA SER A 79 -1.57 -46.26 11.76
C SER A 79 -2.37 -45.23 10.95
N TYR A 80 -1.68 -44.17 10.53
CA TYR A 80 -2.20 -43.09 9.71
C TYR A 80 -1.29 -42.84 8.53
N VAL A 81 -1.86 -42.39 7.42
CA VAL A 81 -1.15 -42.10 6.18
C VAL A 81 -1.58 -40.76 5.61
N ILE A 82 -0.64 -40.06 4.99
CA ILE A 82 -0.88 -38.78 4.32
C ILE A 82 -0.17 -38.71 2.97
N LEU A 83 -0.82 -38.08 1.99
CA LEU A 83 -0.28 -37.86 0.66
C LEU A 83 0.58 -36.58 0.62
N ARG A 84 1.88 -36.72 0.36
CA ARG A 84 2.86 -35.60 0.41
C ARG A 84 2.55 -34.49 -0.61
N GLN A 85 2.02 -34.86 -1.78
CA GLN A 85 1.73 -33.93 -2.89
C GLN A 85 0.24 -33.59 -3.04
N TYR A 86 -0.56 -33.78 -1.98
CA TYR A 86 -2.02 -33.62 -2.01
C TYR A 86 -2.51 -32.33 -2.70
N ARG A 87 -1.90 -31.18 -2.38
CA ARG A 87 -2.28 -29.88 -2.95
C ARG A 87 -2.09 -29.80 -4.46
N GLN A 88 -1.01 -30.39 -4.97
CA GLN A 88 -0.68 -30.37 -6.40
C GLN A 88 -1.62 -31.31 -7.18
N LEU A 89 -1.84 -32.52 -6.67
CA LEU A 89 -2.72 -33.51 -7.28
C LEU A 89 -4.20 -33.09 -7.25
N ARG A 90 -4.68 -32.48 -6.15
CA ARG A 90 -6.05 -31.95 -6.07
C ARG A 90 -6.29 -30.78 -7.01
N ARG A 91 -5.26 -29.96 -7.28
CA ARG A 91 -5.32 -28.90 -8.30
C ARG A 91 -5.38 -29.47 -9.71
N GLN A 92 -4.68 -30.57 -10.00
CA GLN A 92 -4.75 -31.26 -11.29
C GLN A 92 -6.12 -31.91 -11.53
N LYS A 93 -6.69 -32.60 -10.53
CA LYS A 93 -8.06 -33.18 -10.61
C LYS A 93 -9.13 -32.11 -10.90
N ARG A 94 -9.07 -30.96 -10.19
CA ARG A 94 -9.96 -29.82 -10.47
C ARG A 94 -9.85 -29.22 -11.87
N ARG A 95 -8.71 -29.39 -12.57
CA ARG A 95 -8.56 -28.95 -13.97
C ARG A 95 -9.25 -29.91 -14.95
N GLN A 96 -9.42 -31.18 -14.59
CA GLN A 96 -10.03 -32.21 -15.43
C GLN A 96 -11.57 -32.28 -15.28
N ASP A 97 -12.12 -31.89 -14.12
CA ASP A 97 -13.55 -32.03 -13.79
C ASP A 97 -14.46 -30.81 -14.12
N GLY A 98 -13.92 -29.70 -14.68
CA GLY A 98 -14.72 -28.49 -14.93
C GLY A 98 -15.74 -28.65 -16.08
N LYS A 99 -17.05 -28.58 -15.78
CA LYS A 99 -18.14 -28.65 -16.78
C LYS A 99 -19.32 -27.76 -16.38
N VAL A 100 -19.82 -26.93 -17.31
CA VAL A 100 -21.04 -26.12 -17.09
C VAL A 100 -22.28 -27.01 -17.33
N PRO A 101 -23.25 -27.08 -16.40
CA PRO A 101 -24.49 -27.82 -16.59
C PRO A 101 -25.30 -27.32 -17.80
N ASP A 102 -25.84 -28.23 -18.62
CA ASP A 102 -26.52 -27.90 -19.88
C ASP A 102 -27.76 -27.00 -19.68
N GLU A 103 -28.45 -27.11 -18.54
CA GLU A 103 -29.58 -26.27 -18.15
C GLU A 103 -29.20 -24.79 -17.96
N LYS A 104 -27.97 -24.51 -17.52
CA LYS A 104 -27.48 -23.14 -17.23
C LYS A 104 -26.75 -22.50 -18.40
N LYS A 105 -26.34 -23.30 -19.39
CA LYS A 105 -25.66 -22.82 -20.60
C LYS A 105 -26.43 -21.72 -21.36
N PRO A 106 -27.74 -21.81 -21.64
CA PRO A 106 -28.41 -20.78 -22.42
C PRO A 106 -28.50 -19.42 -21.71
N ALA A 107 -28.71 -19.41 -20.39
CA ALA A 107 -28.75 -18.18 -19.60
C ALA A 107 -27.36 -17.51 -19.52
N LEU A 108 -26.31 -18.30 -19.25
CA LEU A 108 -24.94 -17.82 -19.23
C LEU A 108 -24.48 -17.35 -20.61
N ALA A 109 -24.87 -18.04 -21.68
CA ALA A 109 -24.55 -17.64 -23.04
C ALA A 109 -25.17 -16.28 -23.42
N LYS A 110 -26.41 -16.02 -22.99
CA LYS A 110 -27.06 -14.71 -23.17
C LYS A 110 -26.31 -13.61 -22.42
N LEU A 111 -25.96 -13.83 -21.16
CA LEU A 111 -25.20 -12.86 -20.36
C LEU A 111 -23.80 -12.59 -20.93
N LEU A 112 -23.08 -13.64 -21.35
CA LEU A 112 -21.77 -13.49 -21.98
C LEU A 112 -21.87 -12.73 -23.31
N ARG A 113 -22.95 -12.93 -24.07
CA ARG A 113 -23.23 -12.18 -25.29
C ARG A 113 -23.46 -10.70 -24.99
N ASP A 114 -24.30 -10.37 -24.01
CA ASP A 114 -24.58 -8.98 -23.64
C ASP A 114 -23.31 -8.28 -23.13
N ILE A 115 -22.49 -8.96 -22.32
CA ILE A 115 -21.19 -8.46 -21.84
C ILE A 115 -20.24 -8.16 -23.00
N LEU A 116 -20.06 -9.11 -23.91
CA LEU A 116 -19.16 -8.95 -25.04
C LEU A 116 -19.69 -7.93 -26.06
N GLN A 117 -21.01 -7.78 -26.22
CA GLN A 117 -21.61 -6.73 -27.05
C GLN A 117 -21.36 -5.34 -26.45
N ASN A 118 -21.53 -5.19 -25.13
CA ASN A 118 -21.26 -3.93 -24.44
C ASN A 118 -19.77 -3.54 -24.48
N LEU A 119 -18.88 -4.51 -24.34
CA LEU A 119 -17.43 -4.28 -24.48
C LEU A 119 -17.01 -4.00 -25.94
N SER A 120 -17.79 -4.45 -26.92
CA SER A 120 -17.50 -4.31 -28.35
C SER A 120 -18.13 -3.06 -29.00
N LEU A 121 -18.77 -2.17 -28.22
CA LEU A 121 -19.37 -0.92 -28.72
C LEU A 121 -18.34 0.07 -29.26
N GLU A 122 -17.06 -0.08 -28.94
CA GLU A 122 -15.97 0.81 -29.36
C GLU A 122 -15.09 0.26 -30.49
N GLN A 123 -15.69 -0.45 -31.47
CA GLN A 123 -15.09 -1.08 -32.66
C GLN A 123 -15.02 -2.61 -32.54
N GLY A 124 -15.38 -3.31 -33.63
CA GLY A 124 -15.53 -4.76 -33.67
C GLY A 124 -14.21 -5.55 -33.66
N GLU A 125 -13.30 -5.19 -32.77
CA GLU A 125 -11.95 -5.74 -32.60
C GLU A 125 -11.88 -6.87 -31.55
N TRP A 126 -10.74 -7.55 -31.51
CA TRP A 126 -10.42 -8.62 -30.56
C TRP A 126 -10.25 -8.05 -29.14
N ILE A 127 -10.96 -8.62 -28.16
CA ILE A 127 -10.92 -8.14 -26.77
C ILE A 127 -9.96 -9.01 -25.96
N TYR A 128 -9.06 -8.40 -25.20
CA TYR A 128 -8.17 -9.16 -24.31
C TYR A 128 -8.97 -9.91 -23.24
N ILE A 129 -8.62 -11.18 -23.00
CA ILE A 129 -9.34 -12.04 -22.05
C ILE A 129 -9.35 -11.48 -20.61
N THR A 130 -8.38 -10.63 -20.27
CA THR A 130 -8.29 -9.92 -18.99
C THR A 130 -9.42 -8.91 -18.81
N GLN A 131 -9.76 -8.16 -19.87
CA GLN A 131 -10.88 -7.21 -19.87
C GLN A 131 -12.22 -7.94 -19.81
N VAL A 132 -12.36 -9.04 -20.56
CA VAL A 132 -13.54 -9.93 -20.48
C VAL A 132 -13.71 -10.47 -19.07
N GLY A 133 -12.62 -10.88 -18.40
CA GLY A 133 -12.67 -11.39 -17.03
C GLY A 133 -13.19 -10.39 -16.01
N ASN A 134 -12.83 -9.11 -16.13
CA ASN A 134 -13.34 -8.07 -15.26
C ASN A 134 -14.85 -7.86 -15.44
N ALA A 135 -15.32 -7.84 -16.68
CA ALA A 135 -16.74 -7.65 -16.99
C ALA A 135 -17.60 -8.87 -16.61
N VAL A 136 -17.09 -10.09 -16.81
CA VAL A 136 -17.73 -11.34 -16.37
C VAL A 136 -17.89 -11.38 -14.84
N ALA A 137 -16.88 -10.93 -14.10
CA ALA A 137 -16.96 -10.80 -12.65
C ALA A 137 -17.96 -9.71 -12.21
N ALA A 138 -18.00 -8.56 -12.89
CA ALA A 138 -18.96 -7.48 -12.62
C ALA A 138 -20.41 -7.90 -12.88
N ALA A 139 -20.65 -8.78 -13.86
CA ALA A 139 -21.95 -9.39 -14.12
C ALA A 139 -22.32 -10.52 -13.13
N GLY A 140 -21.49 -10.78 -12.12
CA GLY A 140 -21.74 -11.80 -11.10
C GLY A 140 -21.49 -13.23 -11.55
N ILE A 141 -20.82 -13.45 -12.70
CA ILE A 141 -20.52 -14.79 -13.20
C ILE A 141 -19.22 -15.29 -12.55
N ASN A 142 -19.34 -16.22 -11.60
CA ASN A 142 -18.21 -16.86 -10.97
C ASN A 142 -17.89 -18.22 -11.62
N TYR A 143 -17.02 -18.23 -12.63
CA TYR A 143 -16.65 -19.45 -13.36
C TYR A 143 -15.98 -20.53 -12.48
N LYS A 144 -15.49 -20.18 -11.29
CA LYS A 144 -14.94 -21.13 -10.30
C LYS A 144 -16.00 -22.03 -9.67
N GLU A 145 -17.26 -21.59 -9.62
CA GLU A 145 -18.39 -22.40 -9.14
C GLU A 145 -18.69 -23.58 -10.07
N TYR A 146 -18.34 -23.44 -11.35
CA TYR A 146 -18.48 -24.48 -12.37
C TYR A 146 -17.22 -25.35 -12.52
N GLY A 147 -16.28 -25.24 -11.58
CA GLY A 147 -15.04 -26.02 -11.56
C GLY A 147 -13.88 -25.42 -12.36
N PHE A 148 -14.05 -24.25 -12.99
CA PHE A 148 -12.99 -23.65 -13.80
C PHE A 148 -12.07 -22.74 -12.99
N ILE A 149 -10.77 -22.99 -13.05
CA ILE A 149 -9.76 -22.16 -12.35
C ILE A 149 -9.41 -20.91 -13.16
N GLN A 150 -9.49 -21.00 -14.48
CA GLN A 150 -9.16 -19.94 -15.43
C GLN A 150 -10.38 -19.64 -16.31
N LEU A 151 -10.44 -18.41 -16.82
CA LEU A 151 -11.55 -17.95 -17.65
C LEU A 151 -11.53 -18.59 -19.05
N ASN A 152 -10.35 -18.84 -19.62
CA ASN A 152 -10.23 -19.38 -20.98
C ASN A 152 -10.94 -20.75 -21.15
N PRO A 153 -10.70 -21.77 -20.30
CA PRO A 153 -11.42 -23.05 -20.39
C PRO A 153 -12.94 -22.94 -20.14
N PHE A 154 -13.37 -21.93 -19.38
CA PHE A 154 -14.79 -21.65 -19.17
C PHE A 154 -15.44 -21.06 -20.43
N LEU A 155 -14.79 -20.10 -21.09
CA LEU A 155 -15.28 -19.49 -22.33
C LEU A 155 -15.31 -20.48 -23.49
N GLN A 156 -14.38 -21.46 -23.51
CA GLN A 156 -14.38 -22.54 -24.49
C GLN A 156 -15.66 -23.39 -24.48
N GLN A 157 -16.39 -23.45 -23.35
CA GLN A 157 -17.70 -24.12 -23.28
C GLN A 157 -18.79 -23.41 -24.09
N PHE A 158 -18.53 -22.18 -24.57
CA PHE A 158 -19.44 -21.34 -25.34
C PHE A 158 -18.89 -21.01 -26.74
N ALA A 159 -18.04 -21.88 -27.30
CA ALA A 159 -17.37 -21.71 -28.60
C ALA A 159 -18.35 -21.51 -29.79
N GLU A 160 -19.62 -21.87 -29.64
CA GLU A 160 -20.67 -21.61 -30.64
C GLU A 160 -20.97 -20.11 -30.82
N GLN A 161 -20.74 -19.29 -29.78
CA GLN A 161 -21.05 -17.86 -29.77
C GLN A 161 -19.81 -16.98 -29.67
N ILE A 162 -18.69 -17.54 -29.17
CA ILE A 162 -17.45 -16.83 -28.86
C ILE A 162 -16.31 -17.46 -29.66
N GLU A 163 -15.52 -16.62 -30.32
CA GLU A 163 -14.28 -16.98 -30.97
C GLU A 163 -13.10 -16.62 -30.07
N LEU A 164 -12.17 -17.57 -29.90
CA LEU A 164 -10.98 -17.42 -29.05
C LEU A 164 -9.75 -17.62 -29.93
N GLN A 165 -8.82 -16.67 -29.90
CA GLN A 165 -7.51 -16.78 -30.55
C GLN A 165 -6.38 -16.53 -29.55
N SER A 166 -5.27 -17.23 -29.72
CA SER A 166 -4.00 -16.90 -29.08
C SER A 166 -3.21 -16.01 -30.04
N SER A 167 -2.91 -14.77 -29.66
CA SER A 167 -2.07 -13.91 -30.49
C SER A 167 -0.60 -14.27 -30.30
N ASP A 168 0.12 -14.60 -31.38
CA ASP A 168 1.56 -14.36 -31.46
C ASP A 168 2.07 -14.26 -32.92
N PRO A 169 2.69 -13.13 -33.30
CA PRO A 169 3.84 -13.20 -34.20
C PRO A 169 5.07 -12.38 -33.74
N SER A 170 5.20 -12.01 -32.46
CA SER A 170 6.41 -11.29 -31.99
C SER A 170 6.72 -11.46 -30.50
N GLY A 171 6.72 -12.70 -30.00
CA GLY A 171 7.65 -13.21 -29.00
C GLY A 171 7.90 -12.36 -27.76
N THR A 172 6.94 -12.28 -26.83
CA THR A 172 7.17 -12.47 -25.38
C THR A 172 5.82 -12.53 -24.63
N LYS A 173 5.25 -13.75 -24.56
CA LYS A 173 3.98 -14.18 -23.92
C LYS A 173 2.78 -14.22 -24.88
N ALA A 174 2.27 -15.43 -25.09
CA ALA A 174 0.99 -15.67 -25.78
C ALA A 174 -0.16 -15.10 -24.95
N GLU A 175 -0.79 -14.02 -25.41
CA GLU A 175 -1.99 -13.45 -24.81
C GLU A 175 -3.23 -13.95 -25.55
N ALA A 176 -4.27 -14.32 -24.80
CA ALA A 176 -5.52 -14.84 -25.37
C ALA A 176 -6.51 -13.69 -25.58
N VAL A 177 -7.08 -13.63 -26.78
CA VAL A 177 -8.08 -12.64 -27.18
C VAL A 177 -9.41 -13.32 -27.55
N VAL A 178 -10.50 -12.59 -27.35
CA VAL A 178 -11.89 -13.08 -27.36
C VAL A 178 -12.75 -12.16 -28.22
N ARG A 179 -13.63 -12.72 -29.05
CA ARG A 179 -14.58 -11.96 -29.87
C ARG A 179 -15.91 -12.68 -29.99
N LEU A 180 -17.02 -11.95 -30.17
CA LEU A 180 -18.30 -12.53 -30.55
C LEU A 180 -18.31 -12.97 -32.02
N ARG A 181 -18.85 -14.17 -32.30
CA ARG A 181 -19.15 -14.59 -33.68
C ARG A 181 -20.30 -13.73 -34.23
N ARG A 182 -20.11 -13.11 -35.41
CA ARG A 182 -21.17 -12.32 -36.08
C ARG A 182 -22.30 -13.25 -36.52
N PHE A 183 -23.51 -13.03 -36.01
CA PHE A 183 -24.74 -13.54 -36.61
C PHE A 183 -25.27 -12.48 -37.59
N GLU A 184 -25.40 -12.84 -38.87
CA GLU A 184 -26.07 -11.98 -39.86
C GLU A 184 -27.54 -11.83 -39.48
N MET A 185 -27.93 -10.62 -39.07
CA MET A 185 -29.32 -10.23 -38.86
C MET A 185 -29.65 -9.09 -39.82
N ASN A 186 -30.34 -9.44 -40.90
CA ASN A 186 -30.95 -8.51 -41.85
C ASN A 186 -32.08 -7.72 -41.15
N VAL A 187 -31.90 -6.41 -40.96
CA VAL A 187 -33.03 -5.47 -40.73
C VAL A 187 -32.72 -4.13 -41.43
N PRO A 188 -33.70 -3.48 -42.08
CA PRO A 188 -33.47 -2.51 -43.16
C PRO A 188 -33.12 -1.09 -42.68
N ARG A 189 -32.34 -0.40 -43.51
CA ARG A 189 -32.03 1.04 -43.43
C ARG A 189 -33.31 1.89 -43.34
N ARG A 190 -33.33 2.83 -42.39
CA ARG A 190 -34.01 4.12 -42.56
C ARG A 190 -33.00 5.24 -42.39
N ALA A 191 -33.07 6.17 -43.32
CA ALA A 191 -32.12 7.23 -43.60
C ALA A 191 -32.28 8.45 -42.69
N GLU A 192 -31.15 9.15 -42.51
CA GLU A 192 -30.96 10.60 -42.35
C GLU A 192 -31.58 11.33 -41.15
N SER A 193 -30.72 11.99 -40.35
CA SER A 193 -30.33 13.38 -40.65
C SER A 193 -29.09 13.80 -39.85
N ALA A 194 -28.13 14.41 -40.53
CA ALA A 194 -26.97 15.06 -39.94
C ALA A 194 -27.35 16.40 -39.31
N ALA A 195 -26.82 16.68 -38.13
CA ALA A 195 -26.61 18.04 -37.64
C ALA A 195 -25.33 18.04 -36.77
N ALA A 196 -24.32 18.74 -37.27
CA ALA A 196 -23.07 19.01 -36.57
C ALA A 196 -23.32 19.93 -35.37
N CYS A 197 -22.59 19.71 -34.27
CA CYS A 197 -22.11 20.79 -33.44
C CYS A 197 -20.96 20.30 -32.56
N GLU A 198 -19.75 20.70 -32.94
CA GLU A 198 -18.64 20.89 -32.01
C GLU A 198 -19.03 21.94 -30.98
N SER A 199 -18.73 21.71 -29.70
CA SER A 199 -18.51 22.78 -28.74
C SER A 199 -17.71 22.24 -27.55
N GLU A 200 -16.49 22.74 -27.42
CA GLU A 200 -15.67 22.65 -26.20
C GLU A 200 -16.41 23.22 -24.98
N PRO A 201 -16.12 22.76 -23.75
CA PRO A 201 -16.73 23.30 -22.55
C PRO A 201 -16.21 24.72 -22.25
N GLU A 202 -17.14 25.68 -22.23
CA GLU A 202 -16.94 27.10 -21.89
C GLU A 202 -16.19 27.28 -20.55
N SER A 203 -15.18 28.15 -20.55
CA SER A 203 -14.54 28.69 -19.35
C SER A 203 -15.47 29.67 -18.62
N PRO A 204 -15.37 29.80 -17.28
CA PRO A 204 -16.26 30.67 -16.52
C PRO A 204 -16.05 32.14 -16.88
N LYS A 205 -17.14 32.81 -17.27
CA LYS A 205 -17.28 34.18 -17.82
C LYS A 205 -16.71 35.37 -16.99
N PHE A 206 -15.85 35.15 -16.00
CA PHE A 206 -15.45 36.20 -15.03
C PHE A 206 -13.98 36.20 -14.59
N ALA A 207 -13.04 35.94 -15.49
CA ALA A 207 -11.61 36.17 -15.26
C ALA A 207 -11.15 37.46 -15.97
N LEU A 208 -10.53 38.40 -15.24
CA LEU A 208 -9.77 39.47 -15.89
C LEU A 208 -8.58 38.84 -16.61
N ASP A 209 -8.34 39.29 -17.85
CA ASP A 209 -7.15 38.94 -18.61
C ASP A 209 -5.88 39.25 -17.80
N ASP A 210 -4.88 38.38 -17.88
CA ASP A 210 -3.69 38.43 -17.03
C ASP A 210 -2.88 39.72 -17.25
N SER A 211 -2.89 40.25 -18.47
CA SER A 211 -2.27 41.53 -18.82
C SER A 211 -2.94 42.72 -18.09
N LEU A 212 -4.28 42.67 -18.00
CA LEU A 212 -5.11 43.70 -17.39
C LEU A 212 -5.08 43.60 -15.86
N ARG A 213 -5.00 42.38 -15.32
CA ARG A 213 -4.83 42.09 -13.89
C ARG A 213 -3.53 42.66 -13.34
N GLU A 214 -2.40 42.43 -14.01
CA GLU A 214 -1.10 42.96 -13.56
C GLU A 214 -1.02 44.48 -13.66
N ARG A 215 -1.64 45.08 -14.68
CA ARG A 215 -1.77 46.54 -14.80
C ARG A 215 -2.60 47.12 -13.65
N LEU A 216 -3.74 46.52 -13.32
CA LEU A 216 -4.58 46.95 -12.19
C LEU A 216 -3.88 46.75 -10.85
N LYS A 217 -3.12 45.67 -10.67
CA LYS A 217 -2.35 45.39 -9.45
C LYS A 217 -1.33 46.48 -9.14
N LYS A 218 -0.52 46.87 -10.13
CA LYS A 218 0.45 47.99 -9.99
C LYS A 218 -0.24 49.30 -9.61
N GLU A 219 -1.40 49.53 -10.22
CA GLU A 219 -2.14 50.76 -10.06
C GLU A 219 -2.86 50.85 -8.69
N ILE A 220 -3.41 49.74 -8.19
CA ILE A 220 -3.98 49.61 -6.84
C ILE A 220 -2.88 49.81 -5.80
N LEU A 221 -1.71 49.17 -5.98
CA LEU A 221 -0.58 49.31 -5.07
C LEU A 221 -0.07 50.75 -4.99
N LYS A 222 0.12 51.41 -6.14
CA LYS A 222 0.56 52.82 -6.23
C LYS A 222 -0.40 53.76 -5.50
N ARG A 223 -1.70 53.58 -5.68
CA ARG A 223 -2.73 54.41 -5.03
C ARG A 223 -2.84 54.14 -3.55
N ALA A 224 -2.73 52.87 -3.14
CA ALA A 224 -2.77 52.50 -1.74
C ALA A 224 -1.59 53.10 -0.94
N GLN A 225 -0.42 53.24 -1.58
CA GLN A 225 0.75 53.90 -0.98
C GLN A 225 0.57 55.43 -0.82
N GLN A 226 -0.18 56.11 -1.69
CA GLN A 226 -0.35 57.57 -1.68
C GLN A 226 -1.15 58.11 -0.47
N ILE A 227 -1.95 57.29 0.20
CA ILE A 227 -2.87 57.74 1.27
C ILE A 227 -2.45 57.22 2.67
N SER A 228 -1.19 56.82 2.84
CA SER A 228 -0.67 56.32 4.13
C SER A 228 -1.59 55.23 4.72
N LEU A 229 -1.90 54.23 3.90
CA LEU A 229 -2.54 53.02 4.40
C LEU A 229 -1.51 52.25 5.23
N GLU A 230 -1.63 52.32 6.55
CA GLU A 230 -0.86 51.46 7.46
C GLU A 230 -1.01 49.99 7.02
N GLU A 231 0.11 49.37 6.63
CA GLU A 231 0.17 48.01 6.05
C GLU A 231 -0.49 46.93 6.92
N ASN A 232 -0.70 47.20 8.21
CA ASN A 232 -1.18 46.23 9.19
C ASN A 232 -2.66 46.35 9.59
N ARG A 233 -3.45 47.29 9.02
CA ARG A 233 -4.82 47.55 9.51
C ARG A 233 -5.91 47.01 8.57
N TRP A 234 -6.73 46.09 9.07
CA TRP A 234 -7.95 45.62 8.39
C TRP A 234 -8.97 46.75 8.26
N ARG A 235 -9.51 46.97 7.05
CA ARG A 235 -10.53 47.98 6.77
C ARG A 235 -11.75 47.36 6.11
N ALA A 236 -12.92 47.98 6.26
CA ALA A 236 -14.12 47.54 5.56
C ALA A 236 -13.91 47.62 4.04
N ALA A 237 -14.20 46.52 3.34
CA ALA A 237 -14.01 46.43 1.88
C ALA A 237 -14.81 47.50 1.13
N LYS A 238 -15.99 47.88 1.65
CA LYS A 238 -16.81 48.96 1.08
C LYS A 238 -16.07 50.31 1.05
N SER A 239 -15.40 50.68 2.15
CA SER A 239 -14.62 51.91 2.24
C SER A 239 -13.39 51.87 1.32
N PHE A 240 -12.76 50.70 1.18
CA PHE A 240 -11.62 50.52 0.28
C PHE A 240 -12.01 50.56 -1.20
N LEU A 241 -13.15 49.98 -1.57
CA LEU A 241 -13.70 50.06 -2.94
C LEU A 241 -14.12 51.48 -3.31
N GLU A 242 -14.68 52.23 -2.36
CA GLU A 242 -15.05 53.63 -2.58
C GLU A 242 -13.81 54.52 -2.78
N PHE A 243 -12.74 54.25 -2.03
CA PHE A 243 -11.43 54.85 -2.25
C PHE A 243 -10.85 54.54 -3.64
N LEU A 244 -10.89 53.26 -4.07
CA LEU A 244 -10.44 52.87 -5.40
C LEU A 244 -11.23 53.61 -6.49
N ARG A 245 -12.54 53.74 -6.31
CA ARG A 245 -13.41 54.50 -7.22
C ARG A 245 -13.02 55.98 -7.29
N GLN A 246 -12.79 56.63 -6.15
CA GLN A 246 -12.38 58.04 -6.08
C GLN A 246 -11.00 58.29 -6.70
N THR A 247 -10.12 57.27 -6.65
CA THR A 247 -8.77 57.36 -7.21
C THR A 247 -8.69 56.94 -8.67
N GLY A 248 -9.79 56.47 -9.27
CA GLY A 248 -9.90 56.20 -10.71
C GLY A 248 -10.02 54.72 -11.09
N VAL A 249 -10.07 53.80 -10.12
CA VAL A 249 -10.31 52.36 -10.33
C VAL A 249 -11.74 52.02 -9.93
N ASP A 250 -12.64 51.97 -10.90
CA ASP A 250 -14.03 51.57 -10.68
C ASP A 250 -14.23 50.11 -11.09
N TYR A 251 -14.44 49.23 -10.11
CA TYR A 251 -14.63 47.79 -10.33
C TYR A 251 -15.82 47.48 -11.25
N LYS A 252 -16.85 48.34 -11.30
CA LYS A 252 -18.01 48.17 -12.18
C LYS A 252 -17.66 48.25 -13.67
N LYS A 253 -16.56 48.93 -14.03
CA LYS A 253 -16.06 49.01 -15.42
C LYS A 253 -15.40 47.72 -15.88
N TYR A 254 -15.08 46.82 -14.95
CA TYR A 254 -14.36 45.57 -15.20
C TYR A 254 -15.29 44.35 -15.07
N GLY A 255 -16.56 44.51 -15.42
CA GLY A 255 -17.58 43.46 -15.50
C GLY A 255 -18.11 42.95 -14.15
N THR A 256 -17.36 43.10 -13.06
CA THR A 256 -17.75 42.59 -11.74
C THR A 256 -18.81 43.49 -11.09
N GLY A 257 -20.06 42.99 -11.04
CA GLY A 257 -21.15 43.67 -10.30
C GLY A 257 -20.92 43.68 -8.78
N ASP A 258 -20.07 42.78 -8.28
CA ASP A 258 -19.71 42.64 -6.89
C ASP A 258 -18.24 43.03 -6.66
N GLY A 259 -18.04 44.10 -5.88
CA GLY A 259 -16.70 44.59 -5.54
C GLY A 259 -15.90 43.61 -4.67
N PHE A 260 -16.53 42.66 -3.98
CA PHE A 260 -15.79 41.60 -3.29
C PHE A 260 -15.14 40.61 -4.27
N LEU A 261 -15.87 40.18 -5.30
CA LEU A 261 -15.34 39.32 -6.35
C LEU A 261 -14.18 40.00 -7.10
N PHE A 262 -14.26 41.31 -7.28
CA PHE A 262 -13.16 42.11 -7.82
C PHE A 262 -11.90 42.04 -6.94
N LEU A 263 -12.02 42.27 -5.63
CA LEU A 263 -10.86 42.26 -4.72
C LEU A 263 -10.19 40.87 -4.65
N LYS A 264 -10.98 39.80 -4.75
CA LYS A 264 -10.48 38.42 -4.78
C LYS A 264 -9.62 38.10 -6.00
N GLN A 265 -9.65 38.91 -7.05
CA GLN A 265 -8.81 38.70 -8.23
C GLN A 265 -7.33 39.05 -8.01
N PHE A 266 -7.00 39.66 -6.86
CA PHE A 266 -5.64 40.12 -6.50
C PHE A 266 -5.08 39.47 -5.22
N PRO A 267 -5.01 38.12 -5.13
CA PRO A 267 -4.59 37.43 -3.90
C PRO A 267 -3.12 37.69 -3.52
N SER A 268 -2.27 38.05 -4.48
CA SER A 268 -0.86 38.43 -4.23
C SER A 268 -0.69 39.84 -3.68
N LEU A 269 -1.74 40.66 -3.66
CA LEU A 269 -1.71 42.05 -3.19
C LEU A 269 -2.63 42.29 -1.98
N LEU A 270 -3.75 41.55 -1.88
CA LEU A 270 -4.82 41.82 -0.93
C LEU A 270 -5.24 40.56 -0.15
N ASP A 271 -5.29 40.69 1.18
CA ASP A 271 -5.97 39.73 2.04
C ASP A 271 -7.43 40.16 2.20
N VAL A 272 -8.39 39.33 1.78
CA VAL A 272 -9.84 39.61 1.90
C VAL A 272 -10.52 38.59 2.80
N ARG A 273 -11.26 39.01 3.83
CA ARG A 273 -11.96 38.12 4.78
C ARG A 273 -13.35 38.66 5.17
N MET A 274 -14.15 37.81 5.80
CA MET A 274 -15.43 38.18 6.41
C MET A 274 -15.27 38.40 7.92
N LYS A 275 -15.89 39.46 8.44
CA LYS A 275 -15.90 39.78 9.87
C LYS A 275 -17.33 39.99 10.35
N ALA A 276 -17.65 39.47 11.53
CA ALA A 276 -18.92 39.75 12.20
C ALA A 276 -18.92 41.17 12.77
N SER A 277 -20.06 41.86 12.62
CA SER A 277 -20.33 43.13 13.29
C SER A 277 -20.29 42.95 14.82
N ALA A 278 -19.94 44.01 15.55
CA ALA A 278 -19.76 43.98 17.01
C ALA A 278 -21.02 43.53 17.78
N ASN A 279 -22.18 43.60 17.14
CA ASN A 279 -23.47 43.16 17.64
C ASN A 279 -23.87 41.74 17.18
N GLY A 280 -23.01 41.01 16.47
CA GLY A 280 -23.21 39.63 16.01
C GLY A 280 -24.28 39.43 14.92
N LYS A 281 -24.98 40.49 14.50
CA LYS A 281 -26.18 40.41 13.64
C LYS A 281 -25.91 40.49 12.14
N SER A 282 -24.71 40.88 11.71
CA SER A 282 -24.37 40.98 10.28
C SER A 282 -22.89 40.68 10.02
N LEU A 283 -22.60 40.09 8.86
CA LEU A 283 -21.25 39.86 8.36
C LEU A 283 -20.89 40.93 7.34
N TYR A 284 -19.66 41.44 7.38
CA TYR A 284 -19.15 42.39 6.39
C TYR A 284 -17.72 42.04 5.97
N HIS A 285 -17.39 42.36 4.72
CA HIS A 285 -16.07 42.09 4.16
C HIS A 285 -15.03 43.10 4.67
N VAL A 286 -13.85 42.60 5.00
CA VAL A 286 -12.67 43.38 5.36
C VAL A 286 -11.50 43.05 4.44
N VAL A 287 -10.68 44.04 4.16
CA VAL A 287 -9.50 43.93 3.28
C VAL A 287 -8.27 44.54 3.94
N ARG A 288 -7.10 43.98 3.64
CA ARG A 288 -5.78 44.49 4.02
C ARG A 288 -4.82 44.32 2.85
N LEU A 289 -3.81 45.18 2.74
CA LEU A 289 -2.67 44.92 1.87
C LEU A 289 -1.88 43.70 2.39
N HIS A 290 -1.42 42.88 1.46
CA HIS A 290 -0.60 41.72 1.73
C HIS A 290 0.83 42.19 2.08
N ARG A 291 1.40 41.71 3.19
CA ARG A 291 2.76 42.05 3.62
C ARG A 291 3.73 41.02 3.07
N GLU A 292 4.63 41.42 2.18
CA GLU A 292 5.89 40.69 2.00
C GLU A 292 6.74 40.89 3.27
N GLU A 293 7.16 39.81 3.92
CA GLU A 293 8.04 39.86 5.09
C GLU A 293 9.42 40.44 4.68
N ARG A 294 9.53 41.77 4.69
CA ARG A 294 10.83 42.45 4.69
C ARG A 294 11.36 42.51 6.12
N ALA A 295 12.54 41.90 6.30
CA ALA A 295 13.33 41.93 7.51
C ALA A 295 13.56 43.38 7.97
N SER A 296 12.90 43.79 9.07
CA SER A 296 13.17 45.06 9.73
C SER A 296 14.17 44.84 10.86
N GLY A 297 15.36 45.44 10.69
CA GLY A 297 16.46 45.37 11.63
C GLY A 297 16.16 46.02 12.98
N GLN A 298 16.32 45.23 14.04
CA GLN A 298 16.86 45.64 15.32
C GLN A 298 17.73 44.47 15.81
N THR A 299 19.04 44.72 15.96
CA THR A 299 19.94 43.87 16.75
C THR A 299 20.24 44.62 18.05
N PRO A 300 20.38 43.95 19.21
CA PRO A 300 21.13 42.70 19.33
C PRO A 300 20.51 41.64 20.26
N ARG A 301 20.26 40.46 19.70
CA ARG A 301 21.00 39.25 20.07
C ARG A 301 21.23 38.51 18.76
N LYS A 302 22.48 38.08 18.50
CA LYS A 302 22.75 37.08 17.47
C LYS A 302 21.91 35.85 17.82
N ILE A 303 20.70 35.77 17.28
CA ILE A 303 20.16 34.49 16.86
C ILE A 303 20.83 34.34 15.52
N GLU A 304 21.92 33.59 15.51
CA GLU A 304 22.48 33.03 14.29
C GLU A 304 21.29 32.61 13.43
N ALA A 305 21.17 33.20 12.23
CA ALA A 305 20.27 32.68 11.23
C ALA A 305 20.39 31.16 11.30
N GLU A 306 19.26 30.46 11.46
CA GLU A 306 19.15 29.00 11.61
C GLU A 306 19.89 28.29 10.47
N ARG A 307 21.21 28.32 10.53
CA ARG A 307 22.13 27.51 9.78
C ARG A 307 22.00 26.18 10.49
N ILE A 308 21.31 25.26 9.83
CA ILE A 308 21.55 23.84 10.03
C ILE A 308 23.07 23.70 10.00
N PRO A 309 23.72 23.33 11.12
CA PRO A 309 25.16 23.38 11.16
C PRO A 309 25.76 22.34 10.21
N GLU A 310 27.07 22.45 9.96
CA GLU A 310 27.82 21.70 8.97
C GLU A 310 27.58 20.17 9.00
N ASP A 311 27.73 19.56 7.82
CA ASP A 311 27.54 18.14 7.50
C ASP A 311 28.13 17.21 8.57
N ARG A 312 27.28 16.61 9.41
CA ARG A 312 27.69 15.59 10.36
C ARG A 312 27.45 14.22 9.76
N ARG A 313 28.52 13.64 9.21
CA ARG A 313 28.51 12.27 8.68
C ARG A 313 28.04 11.29 9.77
N ALA A 314 27.34 10.26 9.32
CA ALA A 314 26.56 9.26 10.06
C ALA A 314 27.18 8.54 11.30
N SER A 315 28.35 8.92 11.83
CA SER A 315 28.95 8.25 13.00
C SER A 315 28.32 8.61 14.35
N GLU A 316 27.35 9.52 14.40
CA GLU A 316 26.76 10.04 15.66
C GLU A 316 25.32 9.56 15.98
N ALA A 317 24.64 8.84 15.08
CA ALA A 317 23.34 8.25 15.42
C ALA A 317 23.50 6.93 16.18
N PRO A 318 22.54 6.58 17.05
CA PRO A 318 22.55 5.31 17.76
C PRO A 318 22.76 4.15 16.78
N GLU A 319 23.66 3.22 17.14
CA GLU A 319 23.93 2.02 16.35
C GLU A 319 22.60 1.28 16.12
N ALA A 320 22.11 1.30 14.88
CA ALA A 320 20.84 0.70 14.54
C ALA A 320 20.92 -0.82 14.75
N ALA A 321 20.18 -1.35 15.73
CA ALA A 321 20.03 -2.78 15.91
C ALA A 321 19.31 -3.36 14.68
N THR A 322 20.07 -3.96 13.76
CA THR A 322 19.49 -4.63 12.60
C THR A 322 18.60 -5.78 13.09
N LEU A 323 17.29 -5.62 12.91
CA LEU A 323 16.31 -6.63 13.30
C LEU A 323 15.74 -7.27 12.06
N ARG A 324 16.23 -8.47 11.77
CA ARG A 324 15.66 -9.34 10.75
C ARG A 324 15.67 -10.80 11.18
N ASP A 325 15.12 -11.07 12.36
CA ASP A 325 14.86 -12.44 12.80
C ASP A 325 13.36 -12.74 13.00
N SER A 326 12.56 -12.36 12.00
CA SER A 326 11.20 -12.88 11.80
C SER A 326 11.16 -14.19 11.01
N ARG A 327 12.33 -14.74 10.64
CA ARG A 327 12.49 -16.06 9.99
C ARG A 327 11.74 -17.21 10.69
N PRO A 328 11.60 -17.25 12.03
CA PRO A 328 10.83 -18.32 12.64
C PRO A 328 9.31 -18.18 12.44
N PHE A 329 8.78 -17.10 11.88
CA PHE A 329 7.34 -16.88 11.71
C PHE A 329 6.91 -16.99 10.25
N ALA A 330 5.84 -17.76 10.01
CA ALA A 330 5.19 -17.79 8.71
C ALA A 330 4.50 -16.45 8.43
N LYS A 331 4.57 -15.99 7.18
CA LYS A 331 3.78 -14.84 6.73
C LYS A 331 2.29 -15.10 6.92
N ALA A 332 1.56 -14.08 7.34
CA ALA A 332 0.11 -14.16 7.45
C ALA A 332 -0.51 -14.45 6.08
N SER A 333 -1.35 -15.49 6.01
CA SER A 333 -2.08 -15.78 4.78
C SER A 333 -3.15 -14.71 4.52
N HIS A 334 -3.49 -14.53 3.25
CA HIS A 334 -4.56 -13.61 2.85
C HIS A 334 -5.87 -13.86 3.62
N GLU A 335 -6.28 -15.12 3.75
CA GLU A 335 -7.50 -15.50 4.48
C GLU A 335 -7.45 -15.08 5.96
N ARG A 336 -6.28 -15.16 6.60
CA ARG A 336 -6.10 -14.75 8.00
C ARG A 336 -6.14 -13.24 8.14
N LEU A 337 -5.52 -12.50 7.20
CA LEU A 337 -5.61 -11.04 7.16
C LEU A 337 -7.05 -10.57 6.95
N GLN A 338 -7.83 -11.23 6.10
CA GLN A 338 -9.27 -10.92 5.91
C GLN A 338 -10.09 -11.13 7.18
N ARG A 339 -9.82 -12.19 7.94
CA ARG A 339 -10.48 -12.42 9.24
C ARG A 339 -10.10 -11.32 10.24
N LEU A 340 -8.84 -10.89 10.26
CA LEU A 340 -8.39 -9.79 11.10
C LEU A 340 -9.11 -8.48 10.71
N VAL A 341 -9.20 -8.14 9.43
CA VAL A 341 -9.89 -6.93 8.95
C VAL A 341 -11.34 -6.84 9.47
N LYS A 342 -12.04 -7.98 9.60
CA LYS A 342 -13.41 -8.01 10.15
C LYS A 342 -13.49 -7.72 11.65
N LEU A 343 -12.40 -7.94 12.39
CA LEU A 343 -12.32 -7.66 13.83
C LEU A 343 -11.89 -6.21 14.11
N LEU A 344 -11.11 -5.63 13.21
CA LEU A 344 -10.48 -4.32 13.42
C LEU A 344 -11.49 -3.19 13.48
N ARG A 345 -11.11 -2.15 14.24
CA ARG A 345 -11.69 -0.81 14.04
C ARG A 345 -11.64 -0.46 12.55
N PRO A 346 -12.73 0.07 11.96
CA PRO A 346 -12.73 0.44 10.55
C PRO A 346 -11.60 1.43 10.23
N GLU A 347 -10.72 1.04 9.32
CA GLU A 347 -9.63 1.86 8.82
C GLU A 347 -9.19 1.40 7.42
N ARG A 348 -8.50 2.29 6.69
CA ARG A 348 -7.99 1.96 5.35
C ARG A 348 -6.67 1.19 5.44
N TRP A 349 -6.68 -0.04 4.93
CA TRP A 349 -5.49 -0.90 4.82
C TRP A 349 -4.94 -1.05 3.38
N SER A 350 -5.43 -0.23 2.45
CA SER A 350 -4.99 -0.13 1.06
C SER A 350 -4.59 1.30 0.72
N TYR A 351 -3.68 1.45 -0.25
CA TYR A 351 -3.23 2.73 -0.77
C TYR A 351 -4.20 3.26 -1.84
N GLY A 352 -4.49 4.56 -1.81
CA GLY A 352 -5.31 5.24 -2.83
C GLY A 352 -6.74 4.71 -2.96
N GLU A 353 -7.37 5.04 -4.09
CA GLU A 353 -8.74 4.60 -4.46
C GLU A 353 -8.76 3.42 -5.45
N ALA A 354 -7.60 2.98 -5.93
CA ALA A 354 -7.52 1.91 -6.93
C ALA A 354 -8.01 0.58 -6.35
N ALA A 355 -8.96 -0.05 -7.05
CA ALA A 355 -9.41 -1.40 -6.73
C ALA A 355 -8.24 -2.39 -6.90
N LEU A 356 -7.64 -2.80 -5.77
CA LEU A 356 -6.62 -3.83 -5.78
C LEU A 356 -7.22 -5.15 -6.30
N PRO A 357 -6.46 -5.97 -7.05
CA PRO A 357 -6.90 -7.31 -7.41
C PRO A 357 -7.33 -8.08 -6.15
N VAL A 358 -8.38 -8.90 -6.24
CA VAL A 358 -8.92 -9.69 -5.11
C VAL A 358 -7.84 -10.54 -4.39
N SER A 359 -6.73 -10.85 -5.08
CA SER A 359 -5.57 -11.57 -4.51
C SER A 359 -4.71 -10.75 -3.54
N VAL A 360 -4.72 -9.41 -3.61
CA VAL A 360 -3.92 -8.51 -2.79
C VAL A 360 -4.85 -7.73 -1.87
N THR A 361 -5.21 -8.32 -0.72
CA THR A 361 -5.94 -7.58 0.30
C THR A 361 -5.00 -7.00 1.32
N ALA A 362 -5.27 -5.74 1.67
CA ALA A 362 -4.68 -5.04 2.80
C ALA A 362 -3.14 -5.06 2.79
N PRO A 363 -2.48 -4.56 1.73
CA PRO A 363 -1.00 -4.57 1.63
C PRO A 363 -0.33 -3.85 2.81
N ILE A 364 -0.98 -2.81 3.33
CA ILE A 364 -0.52 -2.09 4.52
C ILE A 364 -0.56 -3.01 5.75
N LEU A 365 -1.64 -3.77 5.94
CA LEU A 365 -1.83 -4.66 7.09
C LEU A 365 -0.85 -5.84 7.07
N GLY A 366 -0.63 -6.44 5.90
CA GLY A 366 0.32 -7.54 5.76
C GLY A 366 1.73 -7.10 6.18
N ARG A 367 2.17 -5.93 5.69
CA ARG A 367 3.46 -5.35 6.06
C ARG A 367 3.52 -4.90 7.52
N TYR A 368 2.43 -4.34 8.03
CA TYR A 368 2.28 -4.01 9.46
C TYR A 368 2.54 -5.25 10.32
N MET A 369 1.87 -6.37 10.02
CA MET A 369 2.03 -7.61 10.80
C MET A 369 3.47 -8.16 10.74
N GLU A 370 4.11 -8.14 9.57
CA GLU A 370 5.52 -8.56 9.43
C GLU A 370 6.46 -7.72 10.31
N ASN A 371 6.31 -6.39 10.26
CA ASN A 371 7.12 -5.46 11.04
C ASN A 371 6.80 -5.56 12.54
N HIS A 372 5.53 -5.71 12.89
CA HIS A 372 5.06 -5.80 14.28
C HIS A 372 5.56 -7.07 14.96
N ILE A 373 5.49 -8.23 14.29
CA ILE A 373 6.07 -9.48 14.81
C ILE A 373 7.57 -9.32 15.04
N SER A 374 8.28 -8.68 14.09
CA SER A 374 9.71 -8.40 14.24
C SER A 374 10.00 -7.55 15.49
N ARG A 375 9.18 -6.52 15.77
CA ARG A 375 9.28 -5.69 16.98
C ARG A 375 8.97 -6.47 18.26
N ILE A 376 7.91 -7.29 18.26
CA ILE A 376 7.56 -8.14 19.41
C ILE A 376 8.70 -9.10 19.76
N CYS A 377 9.36 -9.67 18.75
CA CYS A 377 10.52 -10.53 18.95
C CYS A 377 11.72 -9.77 19.51
N ALA A 378 11.99 -8.55 19.00
CA ALA A 378 13.04 -7.67 19.51
C ALA A 378 12.89 -7.37 21.00
N GLU A 379 11.66 -7.20 21.47
CA GLU A 379 11.36 -6.87 22.86
C GLU A 379 11.16 -8.11 23.76
N HIS A 380 11.38 -9.31 23.24
CA HIS A 380 11.12 -10.58 23.93
C HIS A 380 9.67 -10.70 24.46
N LYS A 381 8.71 -10.08 23.75
CA LYS A 381 7.27 -10.06 24.10
C LYS A 381 6.45 -11.15 23.42
N PHE A 382 7.08 -12.03 22.65
CA PHE A 382 6.43 -13.25 22.20
C PHE A 382 6.43 -14.27 23.35
N ARG A 383 5.25 -14.78 23.72
CA ARG A 383 5.10 -15.82 24.75
C ARG A 383 4.73 -17.14 24.08
N HIS A 384 5.21 -18.24 24.64
CA HIS A 384 4.81 -19.57 24.22
C HIS A 384 4.59 -20.48 25.42
N CYS A 385 3.63 -21.40 25.34
CA CYS A 385 3.43 -22.44 26.32
C CYS A 385 3.60 -23.82 25.69
N ARG A 386 4.01 -24.79 26.52
CA ARG A 386 4.03 -26.21 26.16
C ARG A 386 2.74 -26.81 26.67
N GLU A 387 1.76 -26.96 25.80
CA GLU A 387 0.67 -27.87 26.10
C GLU A 387 1.08 -29.27 25.67
N THR A 388 1.56 -30.05 26.63
CA THR A 388 1.66 -31.50 26.46
C THR A 388 0.25 -32.08 26.55
N LEU A 389 -0.44 -32.21 25.41
CA LEU A 389 -1.59 -33.09 25.33
C LEU A 389 -1.11 -34.54 25.49
N PRO A 390 -1.78 -35.40 26.27
CA PRO A 390 -1.44 -36.81 26.36
C PRO A 390 -1.42 -37.43 24.96
N GLY A 391 -0.25 -37.91 24.50
CA GLY A 391 -0.05 -38.48 23.16
C GLY A 391 0.53 -37.52 22.10
N TYR A 392 0.64 -36.22 22.37
CA TYR A 392 1.30 -35.25 21.48
C TYR A 392 2.48 -34.60 22.18
N GLN A 393 3.66 -35.20 22.05
CA GLN A 393 4.90 -34.51 22.32
C GLN A 393 5.15 -33.52 21.17
N ASP A 394 5.65 -32.32 21.48
CA ASP A 394 6.03 -31.23 20.57
C ASP A 394 4.99 -30.15 20.21
N VAL A 395 3.70 -30.19 20.58
CA VAL A 395 2.79 -29.06 20.28
C VAL A 395 3.07 -27.88 21.23
N GLN A 396 3.34 -26.71 20.66
CA GLN A 396 3.53 -25.45 21.37
C GLN A 396 2.59 -24.39 20.79
N TYR A 397 1.98 -23.64 21.70
CA TYR A 397 1.19 -22.46 21.34
C TYR A 397 1.99 -21.20 21.63
N GLY A 398 1.82 -20.21 20.77
CA GLY A 398 2.41 -18.90 20.90
C GLY A 398 1.35 -17.83 20.93
N ILE A 399 1.63 -16.72 21.61
CA ILE A 399 0.75 -15.57 21.69
C ILE A 399 1.56 -14.27 21.64
N CYS A 400 1.04 -13.27 20.94
CA CYS A 400 1.50 -11.89 21.06
C CYS A 400 0.37 -10.88 20.91
N HIS A 401 0.56 -9.71 21.52
CA HIS A 401 -0.33 -8.57 21.36
C HIS A 401 -0.10 -7.93 19.99
N THR A 402 -1.16 -7.68 19.20
CA THR A 402 -1.02 -7.18 17.82
C THR A 402 -0.81 -5.68 17.72
N GLY A 403 -1.09 -4.92 18.78
CA GLY A 403 -1.10 -3.45 18.74
C GLY A 403 -2.36 -2.88 18.08
N LEU A 404 -3.24 -3.76 17.60
CA LEU A 404 -4.50 -3.41 16.97
C LEU A 404 -5.68 -3.63 17.90
N VAL A 405 -6.79 -2.96 17.59
CA VAL A 405 -7.99 -2.96 18.42
C VAL A 405 -9.26 -3.14 17.60
N THR A 406 -10.30 -3.61 18.25
CA THR A 406 -11.67 -3.65 17.70
C THR A 406 -12.31 -2.26 17.67
N ALA A 407 -13.51 -2.15 17.09
CA ALA A 407 -14.26 -0.89 17.04
C ALA A 407 -14.57 -0.28 18.42
N ASP A 408 -14.72 -1.12 19.44
CA ASP A 408 -14.90 -0.77 20.86
C ASP A 408 -13.57 -0.73 21.64
N PHE A 409 -12.44 -0.59 20.94
CA PHE A 409 -11.09 -0.45 21.50
C PHE A 409 -10.59 -1.64 22.33
N ARG A 410 -11.13 -2.86 22.13
CA ARG A 410 -10.59 -4.06 22.78
C ARG A 410 -9.32 -4.52 22.08
N PRO A 411 -8.25 -4.85 22.83
CA PRO A 411 -7.02 -5.37 22.24
C PRO A 411 -7.24 -6.66 21.45
N ILE A 412 -6.51 -6.80 20.35
CA ILE A 412 -6.49 -8.03 19.55
C ILE A 412 -5.16 -8.73 19.74
N TYR A 413 -5.21 -10.03 20.01
CA TYR A 413 -4.06 -10.91 20.12
C TYR A 413 -3.95 -11.82 18.91
N ALA A 414 -2.71 -12.14 18.53
CA ALA A 414 -2.38 -13.12 17.52
C ALA A 414 -1.91 -14.40 18.20
N PHE A 415 -2.48 -15.53 17.79
CA PHE A 415 -2.14 -16.85 18.29
C PHE A 415 -1.36 -17.62 17.25
N PHE A 416 -0.38 -18.39 17.70
CA PHE A 416 0.51 -19.15 16.85
C PHE A 416 0.53 -20.61 17.29
N LYS A 417 0.79 -21.50 16.35
CA LYS A 417 1.07 -22.90 16.61
C LYS A 417 2.43 -23.23 16.01
N ASN A 418 3.24 -23.98 16.73
CA ASN A 418 4.52 -24.38 16.18
C ASN A 418 4.35 -25.34 14.98
N ASN A 419 5.32 -25.28 14.08
CA ASN A 419 5.37 -26.11 12.89
C ASN A 419 5.92 -27.49 13.24
N LEU A 420 5.03 -28.48 13.30
CA LEU A 420 5.37 -29.86 13.66
C LEU A 420 6.21 -30.56 12.59
N LEU A 421 6.12 -30.14 11.32
CA LEU A 421 6.89 -30.74 10.23
C LEU A 421 8.38 -30.37 10.29
N LYS A 422 8.77 -29.41 11.16
CA LYS A 422 10.14 -28.88 11.31
C LYS A 422 10.78 -28.44 9.98
N THR A 423 9.97 -28.27 8.93
CA THR A 423 10.36 -27.79 7.60
C THR A 423 9.74 -26.41 7.38
N GLY A 424 10.58 -25.39 7.27
CA GLY A 424 10.16 -23.99 7.13
C GLY A 424 10.02 -23.25 8.47
N PRO A 425 9.21 -22.17 8.55
CA PRO A 425 9.12 -21.32 9.74
C PRO A 425 8.62 -22.11 10.95
N ARG A 426 9.18 -21.81 12.11
CA ARG A 426 8.88 -22.47 13.39
C ARG A 426 7.45 -22.22 13.88
N TRP A 427 6.86 -21.07 13.58
CA TRP A 427 5.56 -20.62 14.10
C TRP A 427 4.63 -20.28 12.95
N ASN A 428 3.46 -20.91 12.95
CA ASN A 428 2.36 -20.62 12.03
C ASN A 428 1.31 -19.80 12.78
N LEU A 429 0.99 -18.60 12.29
CA LEU A 429 -0.06 -17.73 12.82
C LEU A 429 -1.41 -18.43 12.73
N GLU A 430 -2.00 -18.96 13.79
CA GLU A 430 -3.23 -19.75 13.72
C GLU A 430 -4.49 -18.88 13.55
N SER A 431 -4.67 -17.92 14.46
CA SER A 431 -5.89 -17.12 14.58
C SER A 431 -5.63 -15.76 15.23
N PHE A 432 -6.65 -14.90 15.19
CA PHE A 432 -6.71 -13.64 15.92
C PHE A 432 -7.97 -13.65 16.79
N ALA A 433 -7.86 -13.14 18.03
CA ALA A 433 -9.04 -12.94 18.87
C ALA A 433 -8.91 -11.65 19.69
N ALA A 434 -10.05 -10.98 19.88
CA ALA A 434 -10.15 -9.82 20.73
C ALA A 434 -10.38 -10.24 22.18
N VAL A 435 -9.86 -9.46 23.13
CA VAL A 435 -10.06 -9.70 24.57
C VAL A 435 -11.57 -9.78 24.89
N GLY A 436 -11.95 -10.72 25.77
CA GLY A 436 -13.34 -10.95 26.16
C GLY A 436 -14.20 -11.71 25.15
N THR A 437 -13.60 -12.25 24.08
CA THR A 437 -14.29 -13.22 23.21
C THR A 437 -14.00 -14.65 23.68
N GLN A 438 -14.95 -15.58 23.47
CA GLN A 438 -14.75 -16.99 23.84
C GLN A 438 -13.44 -17.56 23.25
N ALA A 439 -13.18 -17.26 21.97
CA ALA A 439 -11.95 -17.69 21.29
C ALA A 439 -10.66 -17.13 21.92
N PHE A 440 -10.73 -15.95 22.57
CA PHE A 440 -9.61 -15.41 23.33
C PHE A 440 -9.47 -16.15 24.66
N GLU A 441 -10.55 -16.30 25.43
CA GLU A 441 -10.53 -16.97 26.74
C GLU A 441 -10.08 -18.43 26.65
N ASP A 442 -10.51 -19.14 25.60
CA ASP A 442 -10.14 -20.53 25.35
C ASP A 442 -8.63 -20.71 25.21
N VAL A 443 -7.93 -19.71 24.67
CA VAL A 443 -6.49 -19.78 24.38
C VAL A 443 -5.64 -19.06 25.44
N SER A 444 -6.11 -17.92 25.95
CA SER A 444 -5.40 -17.07 26.92
C SER A 444 -5.15 -17.80 28.24
N ARG A 445 -6.09 -18.66 28.68
CA ARG A 445 -6.00 -19.46 29.91
C ARG A 445 -4.78 -20.40 29.96
N HIS A 446 -4.18 -20.69 28.81
CA HIS A 446 -2.98 -21.53 28.70
C HIS A 446 -1.68 -20.75 28.92
N PHE A 447 -1.76 -19.44 29.20
CA PHE A 447 -0.61 -18.58 29.46
C PHE A 447 -0.72 -17.96 30.85
N GLU A 448 0.31 -18.13 31.68
CA GLU A 448 0.37 -17.54 33.03
C GLU A 448 0.29 -16.01 33.01
N THR A 449 0.96 -15.40 32.03
CA THR A 449 0.97 -13.95 31.84
C THR A 449 0.76 -13.62 30.36
N LEU A 450 -0.16 -12.70 30.10
CA LEU A 450 -0.38 -12.20 28.75
C LEU A 450 0.75 -11.27 28.33
N PRO A 451 1.26 -11.41 27.09
CA PRO A 451 2.28 -10.51 26.60
C PRO A 451 1.74 -9.08 26.45
N PRO A 452 2.52 -8.06 26.85
CA PRO A 452 2.14 -6.67 26.63
C PRO A 452 2.26 -6.27 25.15
N ALA A 453 1.68 -5.12 24.81
CA ALA A 453 1.87 -4.49 23.51
C ALA A 453 3.35 -4.15 23.24
N ALA A 454 3.71 -4.05 21.96
CA ALA A 454 5.00 -3.50 21.56
C ALA A 454 5.16 -2.09 22.13
N ALA A 455 6.35 -1.77 22.64
CA ALA A 455 6.69 -0.43 23.07
C ALA A 455 7.45 0.28 21.94
N TYR A 456 7.38 1.61 21.92
CA TYR A 456 8.12 2.42 20.98
C TYR A 456 8.65 3.64 21.72
N GLU A 457 9.97 3.81 21.71
CA GLU A 457 10.67 4.89 22.42
C GLU A 457 11.03 5.98 21.41
N PHE A 458 10.28 7.07 21.42
CA PHE A 458 10.45 8.15 20.45
C PHE A 458 11.46 9.21 20.91
N PRO A 459 12.15 9.87 19.96
CA PRO A 459 12.84 11.13 20.22
C PRO A 459 11.93 12.17 20.90
N GLU A 460 12.51 13.04 21.73
CA GLU A 460 11.77 14.07 22.46
C GLU A 460 11.25 15.19 21.52
N ILE A 461 10.07 14.97 20.94
CA ILE A 461 9.40 15.91 20.02
C ILE A 461 9.34 17.34 20.59
N GLN A 462 9.15 17.48 21.91
CA GLN A 462 9.09 18.78 22.58
C GLN A 462 10.40 19.56 22.48
N ALA A 463 11.56 18.92 22.67
CA ALA A 463 12.85 19.60 22.57
C ALA A 463 13.10 20.14 21.14
N LEU A 464 12.72 19.35 20.12
CA LEU A 464 12.79 19.80 18.73
C LEU A 464 11.84 21.00 18.46
N SER A 465 10.65 20.99 19.06
CA SER A 465 9.71 22.11 18.98
C SER A 465 10.22 23.37 19.70
N ASP A 466 10.97 23.21 20.78
CA ASP A 466 11.43 24.31 21.63
C ASP A 466 12.75 24.93 21.14
N GLY A 467 13.29 24.43 20.02
CA GLY A 467 14.42 25.04 19.33
C GLY A 467 15.70 24.20 19.31
N ALA A 468 15.66 22.92 19.69
CA ALA A 468 16.82 22.05 19.54
C ALA A 468 17.32 22.04 18.09
N ALA A 469 18.65 21.96 17.94
CA ALA A 469 19.29 21.98 16.64
C ALA A 469 18.96 20.70 15.84
N LEU A 470 18.60 20.89 14.58
CA LEU A 470 18.36 19.83 13.60
C LEU A 470 19.42 19.90 12.51
N TYR A 471 20.23 18.84 12.41
CA TYR A 471 21.28 18.67 11.41
C TYR A 471 20.73 17.85 10.23
N CYS A 472 21.30 18.02 9.03
CA CYS A 472 20.98 17.17 7.88
C CYS A 472 22.17 16.27 7.55
N ASP A 473 21.93 14.98 7.37
CA ASP A 473 22.90 14.03 6.82
C ASP A 473 22.97 14.22 5.29
N TYR A 474 23.57 15.33 4.86
CA TYR A 474 23.55 15.76 3.47
C TYR A 474 24.20 14.75 2.54
N TRP A 475 25.32 14.16 2.95
CA TRP A 475 25.97 13.12 2.17
C TRP A 475 25.02 11.94 1.92
N ARG A 476 24.36 11.42 2.96
CA ARG A 476 23.39 10.35 2.79
C ARG A 476 22.21 10.75 1.92
N ILE A 477 21.64 11.94 2.14
CA ILE A 477 20.45 12.41 1.44
C ILE A 477 20.74 12.68 -0.05
N LEU A 478 21.83 13.40 -0.34
CA LEU A 478 22.14 13.89 -1.69
C LEU A 478 22.96 12.89 -2.52
N THR A 479 23.77 12.04 -1.88
CA THR A 479 24.64 11.06 -2.56
C THR A 479 24.06 9.65 -2.53
N GLU A 480 23.66 9.12 -1.37
CA GLU A 480 23.16 7.73 -1.29
C GLU A 480 21.67 7.61 -1.64
N GLN A 481 20.88 8.63 -1.30
CA GLN A 481 19.43 8.63 -1.43
C GLN A 481 18.92 9.53 -2.56
N THR A 482 19.78 9.89 -3.52
CA THR A 482 19.41 10.76 -4.65
C THR A 482 18.13 10.30 -5.36
N LYS A 483 17.93 8.97 -5.47
CA LYS A 483 16.73 8.33 -6.04
C LYS A 483 15.40 8.63 -5.34
N ARG A 484 15.44 9.27 -4.17
CA ARG A 484 14.28 9.62 -3.34
C ARG A 484 13.89 11.08 -3.49
N LEU A 485 14.76 11.91 -4.05
CA LEU A 485 14.48 13.33 -4.30
C LEU A 485 13.54 13.48 -5.50
N PRO A 486 12.67 14.51 -5.54
CA PRO A 486 11.84 14.80 -6.69
C PRO A 486 12.67 15.17 -7.92
N LEU A 487 12.17 14.81 -9.11
CA LEU A 487 12.83 15.11 -10.37
C LEU A 487 13.00 16.63 -10.59
N ASP A 488 11.93 17.41 -10.37
CA ASP A 488 11.96 18.89 -10.47
C ASP A 488 13.07 19.51 -9.61
N PHE A 489 13.31 18.94 -8.42
CA PHE A 489 14.39 19.39 -7.53
C PHE A 489 15.76 19.09 -8.14
N LEU A 490 15.99 17.88 -8.64
CA LEU A 490 17.26 17.53 -9.29
C LEU A 490 17.50 18.38 -10.55
N GLN A 491 16.46 18.60 -11.37
CA GLN A 491 16.53 19.42 -12.59
C GLN A 491 16.86 20.90 -12.30
N SER A 492 16.56 21.39 -11.10
CA SER A 492 16.87 22.77 -10.71
C SER A 492 18.36 23.01 -10.42
N PHE A 493 19.15 21.97 -10.18
CA PHE A 493 20.55 22.11 -9.74
C PHE A 493 21.54 21.30 -10.58
N CYS A 494 21.18 20.11 -11.02
CA CYS A 494 22.04 19.25 -11.82
C CYS A 494 22.11 19.75 -13.27
N THR A 495 23.29 19.67 -13.89
CA THR A 495 23.42 20.01 -15.31
C THR A 495 22.72 18.95 -16.17
N ARG A 496 22.40 19.32 -17.42
CA ARG A 496 21.82 18.37 -18.38
C ARG A 496 22.72 17.14 -18.55
N GLU A 497 24.03 17.33 -18.61
CA GLU A 497 25.02 16.25 -18.75
C GLU A 497 25.00 15.29 -17.55
N MET A 498 24.82 15.79 -16.33
CA MET A 498 24.67 14.94 -15.14
C MET A 498 23.39 14.10 -15.18
N LEU A 499 22.31 14.68 -15.71
CA LEU A 499 20.99 14.04 -15.77
C LEU A 499 20.84 13.08 -16.97
N THR A 500 21.62 13.25 -18.03
CA THR A 500 21.62 12.35 -19.19
C THR A 500 22.63 11.22 -18.99
N GLY A 501 22.23 10.21 -18.22
CA GLY A 501 23.05 9.02 -17.99
C GLY A 501 22.88 7.98 -19.10
N GLY A 502 23.63 8.11 -20.20
CA GLY A 502 23.56 7.16 -21.34
C GLY A 502 22.39 7.46 -22.29
N ASP A 503 21.64 6.43 -22.68
CA ASP A 503 20.56 6.51 -23.69
C ASP A 503 19.16 6.86 -23.13
N SER A 504 19.01 6.96 -21.80
CA SER A 504 17.70 7.16 -21.16
C SER A 504 17.55 8.57 -20.57
N THR A 505 16.35 9.12 -20.68
CA THR A 505 16.00 10.42 -20.06
C THR A 505 15.76 10.26 -18.56
N PRO A 506 15.99 11.29 -17.74
CA PRO A 506 15.69 11.21 -16.31
C PRO A 506 14.21 10.93 -16.06
N GLU A 507 13.30 11.45 -16.89
CA GLU A 507 11.86 11.15 -16.85
C GLU A 507 11.60 9.65 -16.99
N GLU A 508 12.18 8.99 -18.00
CA GLU A 508 12.08 7.54 -18.19
C GLU A 508 12.58 6.77 -16.97
N VAL A 509 13.73 7.18 -16.41
CA VAL A 509 14.31 6.51 -15.24
C VAL A 509 13.38 6.58 -14.01
N TYR A 510 12.66 7.69 -13.83
CA TYR A 510 11.68 7.83 -12.75
C TYR A 510 10.43 6.94 -12.93
N THR A 511 10.11 6.52 -14.16
CA THR A 511 9.01 5.56 -14.41
C THR A 511 9.40 4.10 -14.13
N LEU A 512 10.69 3.79 -14.03
CA LEU A 512 11.16 2.44 -13.77
C LEU A 512 10.84 1.98 -12.34
N HIS A 513 10.61 0.67 -12.19
CA HIS A 513 10.38 0.05 -10.88
C HIS A 513 11.52 0.36 -9.90
N PRO A 514 11.24 0.58 -8.59
CA PRO A 514 12.27 0.91 -7.59
C PRO A 514 13.46 -0.07 -7.53
N ASP A 515 13.21 -1.36 -7.74
CA ASP A 515 14.23 -2.43 -7.77
C ASP A 515 14.96 -2.58 -9.11
N ASN A 516 14.62 -1.79 -10.13
CA ASN A 516 15.25 -1.89 -11.43
C ASN A 516 16.76 -1.57 -11.33
N ALA A 517 17.60 -2.45 -11.86
CA ALA A 517 19.05 -2.33 -11.78
C ALA A 517 19.58 -1.09 -12.53
N ALA A 518 19.01 -0.75 -13.69
CA ALA A 518 19.39 0.45 -14.45
C ALA A 518 19.04 1.72 -13.68
N ARG A 519 17.83 1.78 -13.09
CA ARG A 519 17.41 2.88 -12.20
C ARG A 519 18.39 3.06 -11.04
N ASN A 520 18.72 1.97 -10.34
CA ASN A 520 19.63 2.03 -9.20
C ASN A 520 21.05 2.46 -9.61
N ARG A 521 21.56 2.00 -10.75
CA ARG A 521 22.86 2.44 -11.29
C ARG A 521 22.87 3.92 -11.67
N TYR A 522 21.81 4.39 -12.34
CA TYR A 522 21.66 5.79 -12.72
C TYR A 522 21.79 6.72 -11.50
N PHE A 523 20.99 6.49 -10.45
CA PHE A 523 21.04 7.34 -9.26
C PHE A 523 22.31 7.19 -8.45
N ALA A 524 22.95 6.01 -8.44
CA ALA A 524 24.25 5.85 -7.80
C ALA A 524 25.34 6.68 -8.51
N ASN A 525 25.30 6.76 -9.84
CA ASN A 525 26.22 7.60 -10.61
C ASN A 525 25.90 9.08 -10.42
N LEU A 526 24.62 9.47 -10.46
CA LEU A 526 24.21 10.86 -10.24
C LEU A 526 24.61 11.35 -8.85
N GLY A 527 24.43 10.52 -7.82
CA GLY A 527 24.88 10.85 -6.46
C GLY A 527 26.38 11.14 -6.38
N LYS A 528 27.22 10.32 -7.02
CA LYS A 528 28.67 10.55 -7.11
C LYS A 528 28.99 11.87 -7.82
N GLN A 529 28.35 12.14 -8.95
CA GLN A 529 28.56 13.39 -9.68
C GLN A 529 28.14 14.62 -8.85
N ILE A 530 27.05 14.53 -8.08
CA ILE A 530 26.64 15.61 -7.16
C ILE A 530 27.70 15.83 -6.08
N GLU A 531 28.31 14.77 -5.54
CA GLU A 531 29.39 14.87 -4.55
C GLU A 531 30.67 15.48 -5.15
N GLU A 532 31.02 15.11 -6.37
CA GLU A 532 32.25 15.54 -7.05
C GLU A 532 32.22 16.98 -7.58
N VAL A 533 31.02 17.58 -7.75
CA VAL A 533 30.86 18.95 -8.26
C VAL A 533 30.49 19.90 -7.10
N PRO A 534 31.46 20.66 -6.53
CA PRO A 534 31.22 21.42 -5.29
C PRO A 534 30.12 22.47 -5.40
N GLY A 535 30.02 23.14 -6.56
CA GLY A 535 29.00 24.17 -6.80
C GLY A 535 27.57 23.62 -6.79
N VAL A 536 27.37 22.44 -7.36
CA VAL A 536 26.06 21.75 -7.35
C VAL A 536 25.76 21.22 -5.96
N SER A 537 26.73 20.55 -5.34
CA SER A 537 26.60 20.00 -3.97
C SER A 537 26.17 21.08 -2.98
N GLU A 538 26.89 22.19 -2.92
CA GLU A 538 26.63 23.26 -1.95
C GLU A 538 25.28 23.94 -2.19
N ALA A 539 24.93 24.20 -3.45
CA ALA A 539 23.62 24.77 -3.80
C ALA A 539 22.47 23.83 -3.38
N MET A 540 22.62 22.52 -3.61
CA MET A 540 21.64 21.52 -3.18
C MET A 540 21.55 21.42 -1.65
N LYS A 541 22.67 21.46 -0.92
CA LYS A 541 22.69 21.47 0.55
C LYS A 541 21.92 22.68 1.08
N GLN A 542 22.21 23.87 0.57
CA GLN A 542 21.52 25.10 0.97
C GLN A 542 20.02 25.05 0.67
N ALA A 543 19.64 24.64 -0.53
CA ALA A 543 18.23 24.52 -0.93
C ALA A 543 17.48 23.48 -0.08
N PHE A 544 18.07 22.30 0.12
CA PHE A 544 17.47 21.26 0.95
C PHE A 544 17.34 21.70 2.40
N GLY A 545 18.35 22.36 2.96
CA GLY A 545 18.31 22.91 4.31
C GLY A 545 17.18 23.93 4.50
N GLN A 546 16.91 24.77 3.48
CA GLN A 546 15.76 25.68 3.51
C GLN A 546 14.42 24.95 3.53
N ILE A 547 14.30 23.84 2.79
CA ILE A 547 13.09 22.99 2.78
C ILE A 547 12.86 22.37 4.17
N VAL A 548 13.91 21.84 4.80
CA VAL A 548 13.84 21.27 6.15
C VAL A 548 13.48 22.36 7.18
N ASN A 549 14.13 23.52 7.12
CA ASN A 549 13.83 24.64 8.01
C ASN A 549 12.38 25.15 7.87
N ARG A 550 11.82 25.18 6.65
CA ARG A 550 10.40 25.51 6.43
C ARG A 550 9.49 24.50 7.13
N SER A 551 9.82 23.22 7.04
CA SER A 551 9.09 22.12 7.68
C SER A 551 9.17 22.19 9.21
N LEU A 552 10.35 22.56 9.74
CA LEU A 552 10.55 22.78 11.17
C LEU A 552 9.74 23.98 11.68
N ARG A 553 9.71 25.09 10.95
CA ARG A 553 8.88 26.27 11.29
C ARG A 553 7.39 25.92 11.32
N GLU A 554 6.92 25.14 10.35
CA GLU A 554 5.54 24.65 10.32
C GLU A 554 5.25 23.76 11.54
N PHE A 555 6.15 22.85 11.90
CA PHE A 555 6.03 22.01 13.09
C PHE A 555 5.98 22.83 14.38
N ARG A 556 6.83 23.86 14.52
CA ARG A 556 6.81 24.76 15.68
C ARG A 556 5.51 25.56 15.78
N TRP A 557 4.93 25.94 14.65
CA TRP A 557 3.64 26.61 14.60
C TRP A 557 2.48 25.65 14.91
N ASN A 558 2.53 24.42 14.38
CA ASN A 558 1.53 23.38 14.60
C ASN A 558 2.19 22.02 14.90
N ARG A 559 2.25 21.67 16.18
CA ARG A 559 2.87 20.43 16.68
C ARG A 559 2.25 19.15 16.10
N SER A 560 0.98 19.19 15.67
CA SER A 560 0.29 18.02 15.06
C SER A 560 0.85 17.62 13.69
N VAL A 561 1.72 18.44 13.10
CA VAL A 561 2.38 18.15 11.83
C VAL A 561 3.44 17.06 11.96
N ALA A 562 4.14 16.99 13.09
CA ALA A 562 5.09 15.93 13.36
C ALA A 562 4.37 14.63 13.69
N LEU A 563 4.79 13.54 13.06
CA LEU A 563 4.24 12.21 13.29
C LEU A 563 5.33 11.27 13.78
N PRO A 564 5.06 10.38 14.74
CA PRO A 564 6.01 9.35 15.10
C PRO A 564 6.13 8.34 13.96
N GLY A 565 7.31 7.78 13.75
CA GLY A 565 7.54 6.68 12.83
C GLY A 565 8.43 5.62 13.43
N TYR A 566 8.33 4.41 12.89
CA TYR A 566 9.18 3.29 13.27
C TYR A 566 9.79 2.64 12.03
N ASP A 567 11.12 2.63 11.97
CA ASP A 567 11.89 1.91 10.97
C ASP A 567 12.16 0.48 11.44
N ALA A 568 11.33 -0.46 10.98
CA ALA A 568 11.47 -1.88 11.34
C ALA A 568 12.80 -2.51 10.90
N ALA A 569 13.46 -2.00 9.86
CA ALA A 569 14.72 -2.56 9.39
C ALA A 569 15.89 -2.24 10.33
N ARG A 570 15.87 -1.03 10.89
CA ARG A 570 16.88 -0.51 11.83
C ARG A 570 16.47 -0.61 13.30
N ASN A 571 15.20 -0.96 13.55
CA ASN A 571 14.57 -0.94 14.87
C ASN A 571 14.67 0.41 15.59
N VAL A 572 14.54 1.51 14.84
CA VAL A 572 14.66 2.88 15.35
C VAL A 572 13.31 3.57 15.25
N CYS A 573 12.97 4.35 16.28
CA CYS A 573 11.84 5.27 16.23
C CYS A 573 12.32 6.65 15.78
N ASP A 574 11.58 7.27 14.86
CA ASP A 574 11.89 8.56 14.26
C ASP A 574 10.70 9.54 14.38
N ILE A 575 10.99 10.81 14.15
CA ILE A 575 9.98 11.86 13.96
C ILE A 575 9.89 12.14 12.46
N LEU A 576 8.70 12.06 11.91
CA LEU A 576 8.41 12.33 10.51
C LEU A 576 7.94 13.78 10.36
N LEU A 577 8.62 14.55 9.52
CA LEU A 577 8.20 15.90 9.11
C LEU A 577 7.88 15.90 7.60
N PRO A 578 6.85 16.64 7.15
CA PRO A 578 6.56 16.78 5.72
C PRO A 578 7.65 17.57 5.01
N LEU A 579 7.98 17.25 3.76
CA LEU A 579 8.87 18.04 2.91
C LEU A 579 8.10 18.61 1.72
N ARG A 580 8.19 19.92 1.53
CA ARG A 580 7.63 20.67 0.39
C ARG A 580 8.75 21.28 -0.43
N PHE A 581 8.98 20.71 -1.61
CA PHE A 581 10.03 21.15 -2.53
C PHE A 581 9.63 22.43 -3.30
N ALA A 582 8.33 22.71 -3.41
CA ALA A 582 7.82 23.95 -3.97
C ALA A 582 6.82 24.62 -3.01
N GLU A 583 6.76 25.95 -3.09
CA GLU A 583 5.85 26.75 -2.25
C GLU A 583 4.39 26.60 -2.68
N GLY A 584 3.48 26.54 -1.71
CA GLY A 584 2.05 26.35 -1.96
C GLY A 584 1.64 24.95 -2.43
N ARG A 585 2.58 24.00 -2.59
CA ARG A 585 2.26 22.60 -2.90
C ARG A 585 2.02 21.77 -1.64
N GLU A 586 1.27 20.68 -1.80
CA GLU A 586 1.17 19.62 -0.79
C GLU A 586 2.54 18.95 -0.58
N PRO A 587 2.80 18.37 0.60
CA PRO A 587 4.02 17.58 0.83
C PRO A 587 4.15 16.44 -0.17
N GLU A 588 5.32 16.34 -0.82
CA GLU A 588 5.61 15.28 -1.79
C GLU A 588 6.47 14.16 -1.19
N ARG A 589 7.16 14.46 -0.08
CA ARG A 589 8.03 13.54 0.67
C ARG A 589 7.88 13.80 2.16
N ALA A 590 8.46 12.93 2.97
CA ALA A 590 8.71 13.17 4.38
C ALA A 590 10.21 13.07 4.68
N ILE A 591 10.65 13.63 5.79
CA ILE A 591 11.99 13.43 6.35
C ILE A 591 11.87 12.71 7.69
N ALA A 592 12.63 11.64 7.88
CA ALA A 592 12.81 10.98 9.15
C ALA A 592 13.91 11.67 9.95
N VAL A 593 13.56 12.12 11.15
CA VAL A 593 14.41 12.81 12.10
C VAL A 593 14.64 11.90 13.31
N GLU A 594 15.90 11.65 13.62
CA GLU A 594 16.32 10.80 14.74
C GLU A 594 17.05 11.64 15.79
N ARG A 595 17.09 11.16 17.04
CA ARG A 595 17.94 11.74 18.08
C ARG A 595 19.26 10.97 18.15
N THR A 596 20.36 11.70 18.15
CA THR A 596 21.71 11.15 18.32
C THR A 596 21.96 10.78 19.79
N GLU A 597 23.01 9.99 20.06
CA GLU A 597 23.42 9.68 21.44
C GLU A 597 23.83 10.95 22.21
N ALA A 598 24.38 11.95 21.50
CA ALA A 598 24.69 13.27 22.05
C ALA A 598 23.45 14.12 22.38
N GLY A 599 22.25 13.65 22.03
CA GLY A 599 20.98 14.32 22.32
C GLY A 599 20.53 15.35 21.27
N GLU A 600 21.23 15.47 20.15
CA GLU A 600 20.90 16.34 19.02
C GLU A 600 19.96 15.65 18.02
N TYR A 601 19.39 16.40 17.09
CA TYR A 601 18.47 15.85 16.09
C TYR A 601 19.11 15.81 14.71
N ILE A 602 18.92 14.71 13.99
CA ILE A 602 19.45 14.53 12.63
C ILE A 602 18.36 14.07 11.66
N ALA A 603 18.15 14.87 10.61
CA ALA A 603 17.38 14.52 9.43
C ALA A 603 18.19 13.52 8.59
N ARG A 604 17.77 12.25 8.60
CA ARG A 604 18.59 11.13 8.11
C ARG A 604 18.09 10.50 6.82
N GLU A 605 16.79 10.48 6.61
CA GLU A 605 16.22 9.74 5.48
C GLU A 605 15.01 10.43 4.88
N VAL A 606 15.09 10.69 3.58
CA VAL A 606 13.93 11.15 2.79
C VAL A 606 13.06 9.94 2.50
N LEU A 607 11.76 10.04 2.77
CA LEU A 607 10.78 8.99 2.60
C LEU A 607 9.75 9.40 1.56
N SER A 608 9.29 8.44 0.76
CA SER A 608 8.02 8.60 0.07
C SER A 608 6.87 8.68 1.08
N LEU A 609 5.74 9.29 0.69
CA LEU A 609 4.58 9.36 1.56
C LEU A 609 4.05 7.97 1.94
N SER A 610 4.11 6.98 1.05
CA SER A 610 3.69 5.61 1.37
C SER A 610 4.61 4.93 2.39
N SER A 611 5.93 5.20 2.34
CA SER A 611 6.90 4.71 3.32
C SER A 611 6.72 5.40 4.66
N ALA A 612 6.53 6.72 4.66
CA ALA A 612 6.22 7.50 5.86
C ALA A 612 4.92 7.01 6.52
N TYR A 613 3.88 6.76 5.72
CA TYR A 613 2.61 6.21 6.22
C TYR A 613 2.81 4.84 6.87
N ARG A 614 3.60 3.93 6.26
CA ARG A 614 3.91 2.62 6.87
C ARG A 614 4.63 2.75 8.20
N ARG A 615 5.65 3.62 8.26
CA ARG A 615 6.42 3.86 9.50
C ARG A 615 5.52 4.42 10.59
N CYS A 616 4.67 5.38 10.25
CA CYS A 616 3.74 5.97 11.20
C CYS A 616 2.68 4.98 11.66
N ARG A 617 2.08 4.24 10.71
CA ARG A 617 1.03 3.26 10.99
C ARG A 617 1.50 2.13 11.89
N ALA A 618 2.79 1.79 11.88
CA ALA A 618 3.37 0.82 12.80
C ALA A 618 3.17 1.21 14.28
N VAL A 619 3.09 2.51 14.57
CA VAL A 619 3.01 3.07 15.92
C VAL A 619 1.60 3.52 16.26
N LEU A 620 1.01 4.36 15.42
CA LEU A 620 -0.30 4.97 15.66
C LEU A 620 -1.13 4.99 14.38
N TYR A 621 -2.41 5.29 14.48
CA TYR A 621 -3.25 5.50 13.30
C TYR A 621 -3.05 6.93 12.74
N PRO A 622 -2.44 7.11 11.55
CA PRO A 622 -2.10 8.44 11.05
C PRO A 622 -3.29 9.08 10.33
N GLU A 623 -4.06 9.88 11.05
CA GLU A 623 -4.95 10.89 10.47
C GLU A 623 -4.31 12.27 10.63
N SER A 624 -3.44 12.63 9.69
CA SER A 624 -2.83 13.95 9.61
C SER A 624 -3.26 14.69 8.37
N GLN A 625 -3.18 16.03 8.40
CA GLN A 625 -3.51 16.88 7.26
C GLN A 625 -2.69 16.55 6.02
N TRP A 626 -1.45 16.10 6.18
CA TRP A 626 -0.54 15.83 5.06
C TRP A 626 -0.31 14.34 4.76
N LEU A 627 -0.62 13.44 5.70
CA LEU A 627 -0.35 12.02 5.57
C LEU A 627 -1.61 11.20 5.83
N SER A 628 -2.10 10.52 4.79
CA SER A 628 -3.22 9.60 4.86
C SER A 628 -3.06 8.48 3.82
N ALA A 629 -3.76 7.35 4.02
CA ALA A 629 -3.73 6.24 3.06
C ALA A 629 -4.22 6.64 1.65
N GLU A 630 -5.12 7.64 1.59
CA GLU A 630 -5.72 8.15 0.35
C GLU A 630 -4.72 8.98 -0.46
N LYS A 631 -3.95 9.83 0.23
CA LYS A 631 -2.91 10.67 -0.38
C LYS A 631 -1.68 9.88 -0.83
N THR A 632 -1.58 8.61 -0.45
CA THR A 632 -0.44 7.74 -0.77
C THR A 632 -0.73 6.83 -1.95
N VAL A 633 0.19 6.78 -2.92
CA VAL A 633 0.10 5.90 -4.09
C VAL A 633 0.88 4.60 -3.87
N ALA A 634 0.38 3.50 -4.44
CA ALA A 634 0.93 2.15 -4.25
C ALA A 634 2.31 1.92 -4.90
N TYR A 635 2.77 2.76 -5.83
CA TYR A 635 3.96 2.49 -6.66
C TYR A 635 5.31 2.51 -5.92
N ASP A 636 5.33 2.90 -4.65
CA ASP A 636 6.54 2.94 -3.80
C ASP A 636 6.71 1.68 -2.93
N LEU A 637 6.22 0.54 -3.44
CA LEU A 637 6.42 -0.78 -2.85
C LEU A 637 7.75 -1.37 -3.32
N GLY A 638 8.85 -0.78 -2.86
CA GLY A 638 10.16 -1.45 -2.76
C GLY A 638 10.32 -2.11 -1.39
#